data_AF-A0A7R9U062-F1
#
_entry.id   AF-A0A7R9U062-F1
#
_cell.length_a   1.000
_cell.length_b   1.000
_cell.length_c   1.000
_cell.angle_alpha   90.00
_cell.angle_beta   90.00
_cell.angle_gamma   90.00
#
_symmetry.space_group_name_H-M   'P 1'
#
loop_
_entity.id
_entity.type
_entity.pdbx_description
1 polymer ?
#
loop_
_entity_poly.entity_id
_entity_poly.type
_entity_poly.pdbx_seq_one_letter_code
_entity_poly.pdbx_strand_id
1 'polypeptide(L)'
;RVAADGNAQLEAIMDEMERMTIELRDEVEKQYARRCALSANSCKEAAYEGCVTSYTDQAECSADYIKIGECGSCGAVFDFTTSNVRIPKAYMSNGPGSSPDTPSLKETVCYTNAITDFMVRQAEEVKAGSVFQEIPQTYFGAHNGLFRFYPARQTGVCGGYDPRVRPWFTAASSGPKDVVLVLDISGSMHFQNRWSLAKQAAIAVLNSLSIADHFGVVLFSTDAKMLSGSSRRSRMQLATEENVKNAIDALERVTVGGSTNFLAAFRLAFDVLDHSVEQESTSRCHTAVLFLTDGEMTYPEDANVEDVYDLVLSRNAEHGATLFTYSLGNGADRVVPKNLACSTGGIWSPIPDGDNLAAYMSAYYKLFAIGLGGEENKDFVAWVEPYLYESGEDYGTTTSAPVYDRSVSPPIWLGVVGVDFTVGAMTRVVGGSDAYSVVLQKLVDTSVARCPALTDTDLPCLIESLRREVGAESSCNTDNCATSMRTEPETCGGDEHYPVNLWVNQDFKDVGFHAIKPYKERTCCGLGKEEDAEFGGGAGTCGRLEAAGISDTVVYVVAAVGVVVVCITIYSLMTRSRRKRREAVAQAGAGPPQQQVQPGFYPSTSAPAAPTNVQMSHLAPAPTVYLGAGASQTQGVTYVPAPAVASDQPYGTEPVVAVPVAQMPDPSQTYAASAPMKPEYQ
;
A
#
# COMPACT_ATOMS: atom_id res chain seq x y z
N ARG A 1 -27.89 27.67 -16.14
CA ARG A 1 -28.61 26.83 -17.13
C ARG A 1 -27.65 25.79 -17.68
N VAL A 2 -26.73 26.08 -18.62
CA VAL A 2 -25.72 25.09 -19.07
C VAL A 2 -24.96 24.44 -17.90
N ALA A 3 -24.34 25.23 -17.01
CA ALA A 3 -23.67 24.69 -15.81
C ALA A 3 -24.60 24.04 -14.76
N ALA A 4 -25.93 24.17 -14.89
CA ALA A 4 -26.89 23.46 -14.04
C ALA A 4 -27.42 22.17 -14.70
N ASP A 5 -27.19 22.03 -16.00
CA ASP A 5 -27.45 20.84 -16.81
C ASP A 5 -26.24 19.90 -16.70
N GLY A 6 -25.01 20.43 -16.90
CA GLY A 6 -23.76 19.69 -16.73
C GLY A 6 -23.55 19.11 -15.32
N ASN A 7 -23.92 19.83 -14.25
CA ASN A 7 -23.87 19.28 -12.89
C ASN A 7 -24.86 18.12 -12.69
N ALA A 8 -26.09 18.25 -13.19
CA ALA A 8 -27.09 17.17 -13.07
C ALA A 8 -26.72 15.95 -13.93
N GLN A 9 -26.06 16.16 -15.07
CA GLN A 9 -25.50 15.09 -15.90
C GLN A 9 -24.31 14.41 -15.22
N LEU A 10 -23.45 15.15 -14.51
CA LEU A 10 -22.38 14.59 -13.69
C LEU A 10 -22.93 13.76 -12.53
N GLU A 11 -24.00 14.20 -11.86
CA GLU A 11 -24.63 13.46 -10.77
C GLU A 11 -25.27 12.15 -11.28
N ALA A 12 -26.07 12.20 -12.36
CA ALA A 12 -26.62 11.00 -12.99
C ALA A 12 -25.53 10.03 -13.51
N ILE A 13 -24.35 10.55 -13.86
CA ILE A 13 -23.16 9.76 -14.19
C ILE A 13 -22.59 9.03 -12.96
N MET A 14 -22.51 9.70 -11.82
CA MET A 14 -21.96 9.13 -10.60
C MET A 14 -22.91 8.08 -10.01
N ASP A 15 -24.22 8.34 -10.03
CA ASP A 15 -25.26 7.36 -9.68
C ASP A 15 -25.14 6.07 -10.53
N GLU A 16 -24.90 6.21 -11.84
CA GLU A 16 -24.70 5.09 -12.77
C GLU A 16 -23.39 4.32 -12.48
N MET A 17 -22.30 5.01 -12.13
CA MET A 17 -21.04 4.39 -11.75
C MET A 17 -21.14 3.58 -10.43
N GLU A 18 -21.87 4.09 -9.44
CA GLU A 18 -22.18 3.35 -8.22
C GLU A 18 -23.05 2.12 -8.52
N ARG A 19 -24.12 2.27 -9.32
CA ARG A 19 -24.98 1.15 -9.77
C ARG A 19 -24.15 0.06 -10.45
N MET A 20 -23.31 0.42 -11.42
CA MET A 20 -22.45 -0.52 -12.13
C MET A 20 -21.56 -1.33 -11.19
N THR A 21 -20.97 -0.65 -10.21
CA THR A 21 -20.05 -1.25 -9.22
C THR A 21 -20.78 -2.20 -8.29
N ILE A 22 -21.99 -1.84 -7.83
CA ILE A 22 -22.86 -2.68 -7.01
C ILE A 22 -23.30 -3.95 -7.77
N GLU A 23 -23.73 -3.82 -9.02
CA GLU A 23 -24.14 -4.97 -9.84
C GLU A 23 -22.97 -5.90 -10.17
N LEU A 24 -21.77 -5.35 -10.39
CA LEU A 24 -20.56 -6.12 -10.62
C LEU A 24 -20.14 -6.90 -9.36
N ARG A 25 -20.24 -6.31 -8.16
CA ARG A 25 -20.05 -7.02 -6.88
C ARG A 25 -21.03 -8.17 -6.77
N ASP A 26 -22.32 -7.91 -6.93
CA ASP A 26 -23.38 -8.90 -6.74
C ASP A 26 -23.23 -10.09 -7.71
N GLU A 27 -22.73 -9.87 -8.93
CA GLU A 27 -22.36 -10.96 -9.84
C GLU A 27 -21.16 -11.77 -9.33
N VAL A 28 -20.11 -11.14 -8.79
CA VAL A 28 -18.95 -11.86 -8.21
C VAL A 28 -19.38 -12.70 -7.00
N GLU A 29 -20.17 -12.16 -6.06
CA GLU A 29 -20.69 -12.92 -4.91
C GLU A 29 -21.56 -14.11 -5.38
N LYS A 30 -22.43 -13.88 -6.37
CA LYS A 30 -23.29 -14.90 -7.01
C LYS A 30 -22.51 -16.02 -7.70
N GLN A 31 -21.39 -15.73 -8.34
CA GLN A 31 -20.52 -16.76 -8.93
C GLN A 31 -19.67 -17.47 -7.87
N TYR A 32 -19.23 -16.76 -6.82
CA TYR A 32 -18.51 -17.36 -5.69
C TYR A 32 -19.36 -18.39 -4.94
N ALA A 33 -20.64 -18.09 -4.70
CA ALA A 33 -21.60 -19.01 -4.10
C ALA A 33 -21.87 -20.28 -4.95
N ARG A 34 -21.40 -20.31 -6.21
CA ARG A 34 -21.53 -21.45 -7.14
C ARG A 34 -20.21 -22.17 -7.42
N ARG A 35 -19.08 -21.66 -6.93
CA ARG A 35 -17.73 -22.08 -7.33
C ARG A 35 -17.46 -23.58 -7.14
N CYS A 36 -18.03 -24.22 -6.11
CA CYS A 36 -17.87 -25.65 -5.84
C CYS A 36 -18.60 -26.56 -6.85
N ALA A 37 -19.51 -26.02 -7.67
CA ALA A 37 -20.16 -26.74 -8.76
C ALA A 37 -19.39 -26.67 -10.08
N LEU A 38 -18.28 -25.92 -10.13
CA LEU A 38 -17.41 -25.86 -11.31
C LEU A 38 -16.64 -27.18 -11.44
N SER A 39 -16.69 -27.77 -12.63
CA SER A 39 -15.85 -28.92 -12.96
C SER A 39 -14.44 -28.48 -13.37
N ALA A 40 -13.45 -29.35 -13.19
CA ALA A 40 -12.10 -29.14 -13.73
C ALA A 40 -12.13 -28.86 -15.25
N ASN A 41 -13.06 -29.48 -15.99
CA ASN A 41 -13.23 -29.27 -17.43
C ASN A 41 -13.77 -27.89 -17.79
N SER A 42 -14.68 -27.32 -16.98
CA SER A 42 -15.23 -25.96 -17.19
C SER A 42 -14.25 -24.83 -16.83
N CYS A 43 -13.08 -25.17 -16.26
CA CYS A 43 -12.00 -24.24 -15.99
C CYS A 43 -10.68 -24.58 -16.72
N LYS A 44 -10.61 -25.76 -17.36
CA LYS A 44 -9.45 -26.16 -18.18
C LYS A 44 -9.34 -25.21 -19.36
N GLU A 45 -8.17 -24.59 -19.52
CA GLU A 45 -7.91 -23.66 -20.64
C GLU A 45 -9.03 -22.61 -20.76
N ALA A 46 -9.40 -21.98 -19.64
CA ALA A 46 -10.55 -21.06 -19.57
C ALA A 46 -10.16 -19.57 -19.41
N ALA A 47 -8.94 -19.27 -18.92
CA ALA A 47 -8.51 -17.90 -18.63
C ALA A 47 -7.32 -17.43 -19.48
N TYR A 48 -7.28 -16.12 -19.76
CA TYR A 48 -6.21 -15.46 -20.50
C TYR A 48 -5.24 -14.82 -19.50
N GLU A 49 -3.96 -15.22 -19.46
CA GLU A 49 -2.95 -14.60 -18.59
C GLU A 49 -2.42 -13.31 -19.25
N GLY A 50 -2.47 -12.19 -18.53
CA GLY A 50 -2.31 -10.86 -19.11
C GLY A 50 -0.89 -10.50 -19.59
N CYS A 51 0.14 -11.31 -19.32
CA CYS A 51 1.51 -11.01 -19.68
C CYS A 51 2.02 -11.80 -20.90
N VAL A 52 1.65 -13.08 -21.07
CA VAL A 52 2.22 -13.96 -22.12
C VAL A 52 1.19 -14.52 -23.11
N THR A 53 -0.11 -14.34 -22.88
CA THR A 53 -1.16 -14.94 -23.73
C THR A 53 -1.32 -14.17 -25.04
N SER A 54 -1.56 -14.88 -26.15
CA SER A 54 -2.13 -14.25 -27.35
C SER A 54 -3.62 -14.03 -27.14
N TYR A 55 -4.15 -12.85 -27.45
CA TYR A 55 -5.60 -12.63 -27.44
C TYR A 55 -6.24 -13.21 -28.70
N THR A 56 -7.57 -13.23 -28.74
CA THR A 56 -8.32 -13.90 -29.80
C THR A 56 -8.21 -13.16 -31.14
N ASP A 57 -8.68 -13.78 -32.21
CA ASP A 57 -8.87 -13.13 -33.51
C ASP A 57 -9.91 -11.98 -33.46
N GLN A 58 -10.56 -11.74 -32.31
CA GLN A 58 -11.49 -10.64 -32.06
C GLN A 58 -10.81 -9.45 -31.33
N ALA A 59 -9.51 -9.51 -31.06
CA ALA A 59 -8.77 -8.42 -30.43
C ALA A 59 -8.58 -7.23 -31.40
N GLU A 60 -9.29 -6.12 -31.14
CA GLU A 60 -9.31 -4.95 -32.03
C GLU A 60 -8.18 -3.96 -31.71
N CYS A 61 -7.73 -3.24 -32.75
CA CYS A 61 -6.91 -2.04 -32.58
C CYS A 61 -7.82 -0.84 -32.26
N SER A 62 -7.66 -0.22 -31.09
CA SER A 62 -8.34 1.04 -30.76
C SER A 62 -7.35 2.18 -30.60
N ALA A 63 -7.61 3.27 -31.33
CA ALA A 63 -6.90 4.54 -31.18
C ALA A 63 -7.66 5.56 -30.32
N ASP A 64 -8.99 5.42 -30.19
CA ASP A 64 -9.87 6.41 -29.55
C ASP A 64 -10.40 5.96 -28.18
N TYR A 65 -9.93 4.80 -27.69
CA TYR A 65 -10.10 4.35 -26.32
C TYR A 65 -8.90 4.77 -25.43
N ILE A 66 -8.83 4.26 -24.21
CA ILE A 66 -7.77 4.53 -23.23
C ILE A 66 -6.38 4.31 -23.85
N LYS A 67 -5.50 5.29 -23.67
CA LYS A 67 -4.15 5.33 -24.22
C LYS A 67 -3.19 4.47 -23.40
N ILE A 68 -2.21 3.87 -24.08
CA ILE A 68 -1.13 3.10 -23.48
C ILE A 68 0.20 3.83 -23.73
N GLY A 69 0.91 4.22 -22.68
CA GLY A 69 2.10 5.09 -22.76
C GLY A 69 3.24 4.55 -23.60
N GLU A 70 3.42 3.23 -23.65
CA GLU A 70 4.43 2.62 -24.52
C GLU A 70 4.06 2.68 -26.01
N CYS A 71 2.81 2.99 -26.35
CA CYS A 71 2.33 3.15 -27.73
C CYS A 71 2.41 4.62 -28.20
N GLY A 72 2.16 5.59 -27.31
CA GLY A 72 2.16 7.02 -27.64
C GLY A 72 1.08 7.36 -28.67
N SER A 73 1.47 7.89 -29.83
CA SER A 73 0.51 8.21 -30.91
C SER A 73 -0.10 6.98 -31.61
N CYS A 74 0.38 5.77 -31.32
CA CYS A 74 -0.23 4.52 -31.80
C CYS A 74 -1.46 4.15 -30.97
N GLY A 75 -2.48 3.60 -31.64
CA GLY A 75 -3.52 2.84 -30.94
C GLY A 75 -2.95 1.59 -30.25
N ALA A 76 -3.74 1.02 -29.35
CA ALA A 76 -3.41 -0.21 -28.63
C ALA A 76 -4.43 -1.32 -28.91
N VAL A 77 -4.00 -2.56 -28.69
CA VAL A 77 -4.80 -3.78 -28.91
C VAL A 77 -5.55 -4.13 -27.64
N PHE A 78 -6.87 -4.24 -27.76
CA PHE A 78 -7.79 -4.64 -26.70
C PHE A 78 -8.72 -5.74 -27.22
N ASP A 79 -8.96 -6.77 -26.41
CA ASP A 79 -9.99 -7.76 -26.69
C ASP A 79 -11.22 -7.45 -25.84
N PHE A 80 -12.25 -6.91 -26.51
CA PHE A 80 -13.50 -6.47 -25.89
C PHE A 80 -14.51 -7.61 -25.68
N THR A 81 -14.21 -8.85 -26.10
CA THR A 81 -15.11 -10.00 -25.92
C THR A 81 -14.70 -10.89 -24.75
N THR A 82 -13.54 -10.62 -24.13
CA THR A 82 -13.03 -11.40 -22.99
C THR A 82 -12.37 -10.54 -21.89
N SER A 83 -12.13 -11.16 -20.73
CA SER A 83 -11.36 -10.59 -19.63
C SER A 83 -10.05 -11.36 -19.44
N ASN A 84 -9.01 -10.71 -18.94
CA ASN A 84 -7.74 -11.36 -18.62
C ASN A 84 -7.46 -11.37 -17.12
N VAL A 85 -6.53 -12.22 -16.71
CA VAL A 85 -6.11 -12.43 -15.32
C VAL A 85 -4.63 -12.14 -15.18
N ARG A 86 -4.28 -11.51 -14.06
CA ARG A 86 -2.90 -11.26 -13.61
C ARG A 86 -2.77 -11.83 -12.20
N ILE A 87 -1.65 -12.52 -11.92
CA ILE A 87 -1.35 -13.07 -10.60
C ILE A 87 -0.09 -12.40 -10.03
N PRO A 88 0.05 -12.24 -8.70
CA PRO A 88 1.25 -11.69 -8.11
C PRO A 88 2.47 -12.55 -8.41
N LYS A 89 3.63 -11.92 -8.65
CA LYS A 89 4.89 -12.61 -9.03
C LYS A 89 5.30 -13.72 -8.06
N ALA A 90 4.90 -13.65 -6.78
CA ALA A 90 5.15 -14.67 -5.76
C ALA A 90 4.57 -16.05 -6.10
N TYR A 91 3.55 -16.12 -6.97
CA TYR A 91 2.87 -17.35 -7.37
C TYR A 91 3.26 -17.84 -8.79
N MET A 92 4.23 -17.18 -9.44
CA MET A 92 4.76 -17.55 -10.76
C MET A 92 5.96 -18.51 -10.61
N SER A 93 5.76 -19.65 -9.93
CA SER A 93 6.80 -20.61 -9.54
C SER A 93 7.70 -21.06 -10.69
N ASN A 94 7.11 -21.22 -11.88
CA ASN A 94 7.77 -21.76 -13.07
C ASN A 94 8.19 -20.64 -14.07
N GLY A 95 8.32 -19.40 -13.59
CA GLY A 95 8.71 -18.23 -14.37
C GLY A 95 7.53 -17.37 -14.86
N PRO A 96 7.80 -16.24 -15.54
CA PRO A 96 6.78 -15.25 -15.87
C PRO A 96 5.70 -15.83 -16.81
N GLY A 97 4.43 -15.66 -16.45
CA GLY A 97 3.29 -16.23 -17.19
C GLY A 97 3.01 -17.71 -16.91
N SER A 98 3.67 -18.34 -15.92
CA SER A 98 3.32 -19.70 -15.49
C SER A 98 1.92 -19.77 -14.86
N SER A 99 1.29 -20.96 -14.92
CA SER A 99 0.00 -21.23 -14.26
C SER A 99 0.22 -21.27 -12.73
N PRO A 100 -0.69 -20.71 -11.90
CA PRO A 100 -0.55 -20.73 -10.46
C PRO A 100 -0.70 -22.16 -9.92
N ASP A 101 0.27 -22.60 -9.12
CA ASP A 101 0.27 -23.94 -8.53
C ASP A 101 -0.63 -24.06 -7.28
N THR A 102 -1.09 -22.96 -6.69
CA THR A 102 -1.85 -22.95 -5.42
C THR A 102 -3.37 -23.12 -5.60
N PRO A 103 -4.05 -24.01 -4.84
CA PRO A 103 -5.50 -24.26 -4.95
C PRO A 103 -6.38 -23.01 -4.92
N SER A 104 -6.13 -22.07 -4.00
CA SER A 104 -6.94 -20.85 -3.84
C SER A 104 -6.86 -19.91 -5.04
N LEU A 105 -5.70 -19.80 -5.69
CA LEU A 105 -5.60 -19.06 -6.95
C LEU A 105 -6.26 -19.80 -8.10
N LYS A 106 -6.16 -21.13 -8.16
CA LYS A 106 -6.87 -21.93 -9.17
C LYS A 106 -8.39 -21.73 -9.07
N GLU A 107 -8.95 -21.88 -7.88
CA GLU A 107 -10.37 -21.58 -7.59
C GLU A 107 -10.74 -20.16 -8.02
N THR A 108 -9.92 -19.17 -7.67
CA THR A 108 -10.16 -17.76 -8.00
C THR A 108 -10.11 -17.50 -9.50
N VAL A 109 -9.18 -18.09 -10.25
CA VAL A 109 -9.19 -18.04 -11.73
C VAL A 109 -10.50 -18.62 -12.27
N CYS A 110 -10.95 -19.75 -11.73
CA CYS A 110 -12.12 -20.48 -12.21
C CYS A 110 -13.43 -19.71 -12.02
N TYR A 111 -13.81 -19.34 -10.78
CA TYR A 111 -15.13 -18.73 -10.55
C TYR A 111 -15.22 -17.33 -11.15
N THR A 112 -14.11 -16.57 -11.13
CA THR A 112 -14.09 -15.24 -11.76
C THR A 112 -14.21 -15.32 -13.27
N ASN A 113 -13.97 -16.45 -13.92
CA ASN A 113 -14.14 -16.56 -15.37
C ASN A 113 -15.60 -16.37 -15.79
N ALA A 114 -16.54 -16.82 -14.97
CA ALA A 114 -17.98 -16.70 -15.20
C ALA A 114 -18.53 -15.26 -15.07
N ILE A 115 -17.73 -14.29 -14.60
CA ILE A 115 -18.11 -12.87 -14.58
C ILE A 115 -17.82 -12.17 -15.91
N THR A 116 -17.07 -12.80 -16.83
CA THR A 116 -16.70 -12.20 -18.12
C THR A 116 -17.94 -11.86 -18.96
N ASP A 117 -18.86 -12.80 -19.08
CA ASP A 117 -20.16 -12.64 -19.76
C ASP A 117 -21.06 -11.55 -19.12
N PHE A 118 -20.75 -11.12 -17.90
CA PHE A 118 -21.38 -9.97 -17.26
C PHE A 118 -20.64 -8.67 -17.59
N MET A 119 -19.31 -8.64 -17.43
CA MET A 119 -18.48 -7.48 -17.76
C MET A 119 -18.67 -7.01 -19.22
N VAL A 120 -18.72 -7.95 -20.17
CA VAL A 120 -18.96 -7.67 -21.60
C VAL A 120 -20.34 -7.01 -21.80
N ARG A 121 -21.42 -7.61 -21.28
CA ARG A 121 -22.78 -7.07 -21.46
C ARG A 121 -22.96 -5.72 -20.77
N GLN A 122 -22.42 -5.55 -19.56
CA GLN A 122 -22.49 -4.28 -18.84
C GLN A 122 -21.76 -3.17 -19.64
N ALA A 123 -20.62 -3.49 -20.25
CA ALA A 123 -19.91 -2.58 -21.15
C ALA A 123 -20.68 -2.26 -22.45
N GLU A 124 -21.35 -3.24 -23.06
CA GLU A 124 -22.22 -3.02 -24.24
C GLU A 124 -23.43 -2.14 -23.89
N GLU A 125 -24.09 -2.39 -22.76
CA GLU A 125 -25.22 -1.61 -22.25
C GLU A 125 -24.82 -0.15 -21.98
N VAL A 126 -23.66 0.07 -21.35
CA VAL A 126 -23.10 1.42 -21.09
C VAL A 126 -22.70 2.11 -22.40
N LYS A 127 -22.07 1.41 -23.35
CA LYS A 127 -21.71 1.95 -24.66
C LYS A 127 -22.94 2.37 -25.47
N ALA A 128 -24.05 1.64 -25.34
CA ALA A 128 -25.30 1.89 -26.08
C ALA A 128 -26.24 2.91 -25.40
N GLY A 129 -26.23 2.99 -24.06
CA GLY A 129 -27.23 3.74 -23.28
C GLY A 129 -26.70 4.90 -22.43
N SER A 130 -25.41 4.95 -22.09
CA SER A 130 -24.87 5.98 -21.20
C SER A 130 -24.62 7.32 -21.91
N VAL A 131 -24.51 8.38 -21.10
CA VAL A 131 -24.08 9.72 -21.56
C VAL A 131 -22.62 9.73 -22.03
N PHE A 132 -21.80 8.78 -21.55
CA PHE A 132 -20.39 8.69 -21.90
C PHE A 132 -20.11 8.09 -23.28
N GLN A 133 -20.88 7.06 -23.68
CA GLN A 133 -20.62 6.22 -24.87
C GLN A 133 -19.22 5.55 -24.90
N GLU A 134 -18.52 5.54 -23.76
CA GLU A 134 -17.19 4.95 -23.55
C GLU A 134 -17.34 3.62 -22.79
N ILE A 135 -16.49 2.64 -23.07
CA ILE A 135 -16.47 1.36 -22.35
C ILE A 135 -15.66 1.55 -21.05
N PRO A 136 -16.23 1.47 -19.85
CA PRO A 136 -15.43 1.53 -18.63
C PRO A 136 -14.54 0.29 -18.50
N GLN A 137 -13.37 0.46 -17.87
CA GLN A 137 -12.57 -0.70 -17.47
C GLN A 137 -13.19 -1.26 -16.18
N THR A 138 -13.48 -2.56 -16.17
CA THR A 138 -14.13 -3.23 -15.04
C THR A 138 -13.28 -4.39 -14.55
N TYR A 139 -13.18 -4.55 -13.24
CA TYR A 139 -12.23 -5.50 -12.66
C TYR A 139 -12.62 -6.00 -11.27
N PHE A 140 -12.00 -7.11 -10.89
CA PHE A 140 -12.04 -7.69 -9.56
C PHE A 140 -10.62 -7.98 -9.07
N GLY A 141 -10.25 -7.39 -7.94
CA GLY A 141 -9.05 -7.75 -7.18
C GLY A 141 -9.44 -8.64 -6.01
N ALA A 142 -8.86 -9.84 -5.93
CA ALA A 142 -9.09 -10.77 -4.84
C ALA A 142 -8.19 -10.49 -3.62
N HIS A 143 -8.63 -10.90 -2.43
CA HIS A 143 -7.85 -10.92 -1.17
C HIS A 143 -6.46 -11.58 -1.32
N ASN A 144 -6.35 -12.61 -2.17
CA ASN A 144 -5.12 -13.33 -2.49
C ASN A 144 -4.21 -12.64 -3.53
N GLY A 145 -4.63 -11.48 -4.07
CA GLY A 145 -3.86 -10.64 -4.99
C GLY A 145 -4.06 -10.95 -6.47
N LEU A 146 -4.88 -11.95 -6.83
CA LEU A 146 -5.32 -12.14 -8.22
C LEU A 146 -6.11 -10.91 -8.69
N PHE A 147 -5.87 -10.49 -9.92
CA PHE A 147 -6.58 -9.39 -10.56
C PHE A 147 -7.19 -9.85 -11.89
N ARG A 148 -8.52 -9.86 -12.01
CA ARG A 148 -9.23 -10.07 -13.29
C ARG A 148 -9.69 -8.72 -13.84
N PHE A 149 -9.47 -8.49 -15.12
CA PHE A 149 -9.59 -7.18 -15.74
C PHE A 149 -10.22 -7.27 -17.14
N TYR A 150 -11.16 -6.36 -17.41
CA TYR A 150 -11.87 -6.19 -18.67
C TYR A 150 -11.79 -4.73 -19.15
N PRO A 151 -11.67 -4.47 -20.47
CA PRO A 151 -11.40 -5.42 -21.54
C PRO A 151 -9.98 -5.99 -21.47
N ALA A 152 -9.76 -7.19 -22.01
CA ALA A 152 -8.47 -7.84 -21.94
C ALA A 152 -7.38 -7.08 -22.71
N ARG A 153 -6.28 -6.75 -22.03
CA ARG A 153 -5.11 -6.04 -22.59
C ARG A 153 -3.79 -6.54 -21.99
N GLN A 154 -2.72 -6.52 -22.78
CA GLN A 154 -1.39 -6.94 -22.30
C GLN A 154 -0.90 -6.09 -21.10
N THR A 155 -0.03 -6.66 -20.27
CA THR A 155 0.79 -5.93 -19.30
C THR A 155 2.28 -6.03 -19.65
N GLY A 156 3.04 -4.96 -19.39
CA GLY A 156 4.48 -4.92 -19.62
C GLY A 156 5.32 -5.63 -18.56
N VAL A 157 4.76 -5.91 -17.38
CA VAL A 157 5.49 -6.50 -16.24
C VAL A 157 4.67 -7.62 -15.59
N CYS A 158 5.02 -8.87 -15.90
CA CYS A 158 4.34 -10.04 -15.35
C CYS A 158 4.39 -10.05 -13.81
N GLY A 159 3.22 -10.06 -13.17
CA GLY A 159 3.10 -10.01 -11.70
C GLY A 159 3.65 -8.75 -11.04
N GLY A 160 3.82 -7.65 -11.80
CA GLY A 160 4.19 -6.32 -11.28
C GLY A 160 3.00 -5.49 -10.77
N TYR A 161 1.77 -5.93 -11.03
CA TYR A 161 0.55 -5.34 -10.50
C TYR A 161 0.02 -6.19 -9.34
N ASP A 162 -0.16 -5.58 -8.18
CA ASP A 162 -0.95 -6.11 -7.06
C ASP A 162 -2.14 -5.15 -6.84
N PRO A 163 -3.39 -5.63 -6.81
CA PRO A 163 -4.55 -4.76 -6.55
C PRO A 163 -4.59 -4.27 -5.10
N ARG A 164 -4.03 -5.02 -4.15
CA ARG A 164 -4.27 -4.84 -2.70
C ARG A 164 -3.56 -3.63 -2.09
N VAL A 165 -2.76 -2.94 -2.89
CA VAL A 165 -1.99 -1.73 -2.53
C VAL A 165 -2.39 -0.54 -3.41
N ARG A 166 -3.59 -0.57 -4.00
CA ARG A 166 -4.12 0.50 -4.86
C ARG A 166 -5.17 1.32 -4.10
N PRO A 167 -5.27 2.64 -4.33
CA PRO A 167 -6.23 3.51 -3.63
C PRO A 167 -7.66 2.96 -3.63
N TRP A 168 -8.18 2.55 -4.80
CA TRP A 168 -9.53 1.99 -4.94
C TRP A 168 -9.75 0.75 -4.05
N PHE A 169 -8.75 -0.13 -3.98
CA PHE A 169 -8.83 -1.35 -3.18
C PHE A 169 -8.82 -1.01 -1.68
N THR A 170 -7.91 -0.15 -1.23
CA THR A 170 -7.84 0.27 0.17
C THR A 170 -9.10 1.04 0.60
N ALA A 171 -9.58 1.94 -0.24
CA ALA A 171 -10.76 2.77 0.02
C ALA A 171 -12.03 1.90 0.15
N ALA A 172 -12.27 0.96 -0.76
CA ALA A 172 -13.39 0.02 -0.62
C ALA A 172 -13.21 -0.99 0.53
N SER A 173 -11.98 -1.32 0.90
CA SER A 173 -11.68 -2.25 2.01
C SER A 173 -11.70 -1.61 3.40
N SER A 174 -11.84 -0.28 3.51
CA SER A 174 -11.78 0.39 4.82
C SER A 174 -12.63 1.65 4.98
N GLY A 175 -13.09 2.26 3.88
CA GLY A 175 -13.63 3.62 3.91
C GLY A 175 -12.59 4.68 4.27
N PRO A 176 -13.04 5.94 4.46
CA PRO A 176 -12.21 7.01 5.00
C PRO A 176 -11.78 6.69 6.44
N LYS A 177 -10.55 7.07 6.81
CA LYS A 177 -10.00 6.81 8.15
C LYS A 177 -8.95 7.83 8.61
N ASP A 178 -8.77 7.89 9.91
CA ASP A 178 -7.82 8.74 10.62
C ASP A 178 -6.68 7.87 11.18
N VAL A 179 -5.45 8.07 10.71
CA VAL A 179 -4.31 7.18 11.00
C VAL A 179 -3.19 7.91 11.72
N VAL A 180 -2.99 7.62 13.01
CA VAL A 180 -1.85 8.12 13.79
C VAL A 180 -0.77 7.05 13.88
N LEU A 181 0.28 7.20 13.06
CA LEU A 181 1.51 6.41 13.16
C LEU A 181 2.31 6.90 14.36
N VAL A 182 2.65 6.00 15.29
CA VAL A 182 3.43 6.27 16.51
C VAL A 182 4.70 5.42 16.46
N LEU A 183 5.79 6.03 16.03
CA LEU A 183 7.03 5.34 15.67
C LEU A 183 8.12 5.55 16.72
N ASP A 184 8.66 4.45 17.23
CA ASP A 184 9.82 4.44 18.09
C ASP A 184 11.07 4.87 17.32
N ILE A 185 11.80 5.83 17.88
CA ILE A 185 13.09 6.34 17.40
C ILE A 185 14.15 6.33 18.50
N SER A 186 14.01 5.46 19.50
CA SER A 186 14.98 5.23 20.58
C SER A 186 16.30 4.60 20.09
N GLY A 187 17.28 4.49 20.98
CA GLY A 187 18.61 3.97 20.62
C GLY A 187 18.64 2.50 20.16
N SER A 188 17.69 1.67 20.59
CA SER A 188 17.60 0.25 20.23
C SER A 188 17.21 0.04 18.75
N MET A 189 16.36 0.90 18.22
CA MET A 189 15.88 0.89 16.82
C MET A 189 17.02 1.00 15.77
N HIS A 190 18.23 1.39 16.16
CA HIS A 190 19.43 1.38 15.31
C HIS A 190 19.89 -0.05 14.96
N PHE A 191 19.61 -1.05 15.79
CA PHE A 191 20.09 -2.42 15.61
C PHE A 191 19.16 -3.24 14.71
N GLN A 192 19.72 -4.29 14.10
CA GLN A 192 18.99 -5.32 13.31
C GLN A 192 18.03 -4.77 12.25
N ASN A 193 18.32 -3.59 11.68
CA ASN A 193 17.49 -2.87 10.71
C ASN A 193 16.08 -2.46 11.18
N ARG A 194 15.81 -2.44 12.49
CA ARG A 194 14.47 -2.23 13.06
C ARG A 194 13.85 -0.87 12.68
N TRP A 195 14.61 0.22 12.73
CA TRP A 195 14.19 1.52 12.19
C TRP A 195 13.89 1.46 10.68
N SER A 196 14.69 0.72 9.90
CA SER A 196 14.48 0.57 8.46
C SER A 196 13.16 -0.15 8.16
N LEU A 197 12.82 -1.17 8.96
CA LEU A 197 11.53 -1.86 8.90
C LEU A 197 10.40 -0.90 9.26
N ALA A 198 10.41 -0.29 10.46
CA ALA A 198 9.35 0.62 10.90
C ALA A 198 9.09 1.77 9.91
N LYS A 199 10.16 2.36 9.35
CA LYS A 199 10.06 3.37 8.29
C LYS A 199 9.42 2.82 7.02
N GLN A 200 9.76 1.59 6.59
CA GLN A 200 9.13 0.96 5.42
C GLN A 200 7.63 0.71 5.63
N ALA A 201 7.18 0.33 6.84
CA ALA A 201 5.74 0.24 7.13
C ALA A 201 5.06 1.60 7.16
N ALA A 202 5.67 2.60 7.79
CA ALA A 202 5.13 3.96 7.78
C ALA A 202 4.95 4.48 6.34
N ILE A 203 5.93 4.26 5.46
CA ILE A 203 5.84 4.57 4.03
C ILE A 203 4.75 3.75 3.33
N ALA A 204 4.64 2.44 3.62
CA ALA A 204 3.62 1.58 3.01
C ALA A 204 2.19 1.94 3.43
N VAL A 205 1.99 2.37 4.69
CA VAL A 205 0.71 2.89 5.18
C VAL A 205 0.40 4.24 4.54
N LEU A 206 1.36 5.18 4.55
CA LEU A 206 1.18 6.50 3.92
C LEU A 206 0.85 6.40 2.43
N ASN A 207 1.44 5.45 1.70
CA ASN A 207 1.14 5.17 0.28
C ASN A 207 -0.18 4.42 0.04
N SER A 208 -0.87 3.95 1.09
CA SER A 208 -2.18 3.28 0.98
C SER A 208 -3.37 4.22 1.20
N LEU A 209 -3.09 5.42 1.72
CA LEU A 209 -4.10 6.43 2.01
C LEU A 209 -4.62 7.09 0.72
N SER A 210 -5.88 7.50 0.77
CA SER A 210 -6.61 8.27 -0.25
C SER A 210 -6.86 9.69 0.25
N ILE A 211 -7.32 10.61 -0.60
CA ILE A 211 -7.61 11.99 -0.20
C ILE A 211 -8.69 12.10 0.89
N ALA A 212 -9.52 11.07 1.08
CA ALA A 212 -10.52 11.01 2.14
C ALA A 212 -9.93 10.73 3.53
N ASP A 213 -8.68 10.28 3.59
CA ASP A 213 -8.01 9.89 4.82
C ASP A 213 -7.26 11.06 5.47
N HIS A 214 -7.13 11.02 6.80
CA HIS A 214 -6.28 11.92 7.56
C HIS A 214 -5.15 11.15 8.24
N PHE A 215 -3.97 11.76 8.38
CA PHE A 215 -2.84 11.10 9.02
C PHE A 215 -2.03 12.00 9.95
N GLY A 216 -1.47 11.40 10.99
CA GLY A 216 -0.44 11.96 11.86
C GLY A 216 0.76 11.02 11.95
N VAL A 217 1.96 11.58 12.15
CA VAL A 217 3.17 10.78 12.42
C VAL A 217 3.87 11.33 13.65
N VAL A 218 3.66 10.66 14.77
CA VAL A 218 4.37 10.87 16.04
C VAL A 218 5.65 10.05 16.02
N LEU A 219 6.77 10.69 16.36
CA LEU A 219 8.05 10.04 16.63
C LEU A 219 8.35 10.16 18.12
N PHE A 220 8.79 9.09 18.78
CA PHE A 220 9.14 9.13 20.21
C PHE A 220 10.47 8.47 20.54
N SER A 221 11.20 9.05 21.50
CA SER A 221 12.26 8.36 22.24
C SER A 221 12.19 8.74 23.71
N THR A 222 13.09 9.60 24.22
CA THR A 222 12.96 10.20 25.57
C THR A 222 11.76 11.16 25.63
N ASP A 223 11.54 11.90 24.53
CA ASP A 223 10.42 12.81 24.30
C ASP A 223 9.64 12.38 23.04
N ALA A 224 8.41 12.87 22.87
CA ALA A 224 7.61 12.68 21.66
C ALA A 224 7.44 13.98 20.86
N LYS A 225 7.39 13.88 19.52
CA LYS A 225 7.23 15.00 18.59
C LYS A 225 6.48 14.59 17.32
N MET A 226 5.77 15.52 16.68
CA MET A 226 5.24 15.31 15.33
C MET A 226 6.36 15.45 14.28
N LEU A 227 6.35 14.56 13.29
CA LEU A 227 7.22 14.60 12.11
C LEU A 227 7.12 15.94 11.34
N SER A 228 5.91 16.48 11.20
CA SER A 228 5.62 17.74 10.48
C SER A 228 6.08 19.01 11.23
N GLY A 229 6.67 18.87 12.44
CA GLY A 229 7.46 19.92 13.10
C GLY A 229 6.73 21.20 13.57
N SER A 230 5.42 21.31 13.40
CA SER A 230 4.66 22.52 13.75
C SER A 230 4.25 22.59 15.23
N SER A 231 4.04 23.81 15.74
CA SER A 231 4.07 24.15 17.17
C SER A 231 2.72 24.09 17.89
N ARG A 232 2.75 23.58 19.14
CA ARG A 232 1.74 23.71 20.22
C ARG A 232 0.30 23.22 19.99
N ARG A 233 -0.14 23.04 18.74
CA ARG A 233 -1.41 22.39 18.37
C ARG A 233 -1.15 21.44 17.21
N SER A 234 -0.47 20.34 17.54
CA SER A 234 -0.22 19.25 16.60
C SER A 234 -1.54 18.59 16.26
N ARG A 235 -1.89 18.53 14.98
CA ARG A 235 -3.07 17.83 14.44
C ARG A 235 -2.65 16.93 13.26
N MET A 236 -3.57 16.11 12.78
CA MET A 236 -3.42 15.36 11.54
C MET A 236 -3.41 16.28 10.30
N GLN A 237 -3.13 15.69 9.14
CA GLN A 237 -3.16 16.34 7.84
C GLN A 237 -3.94 15.46 6.87
N LEU A 238 -4.69 16.07 5.95
CA LEU A 238 -5.35 15.36 4.84
C LEU A 238 -4.31 14.62 3.99
N ALA A 239 -4.57 13.37 3.60
CA ALA A 239 -3.62 12.51 2.89
C ALA A 239 -3.51 12.82 1.38
N THR A 240 -3.31 14.10 1.03
CA THR A 240 -2.96 14.49 -0.35
C THR A 240 -1.59 13.95 -0.75
N GLU A 241 -1.36 13.72 -2.05
CA GLU A 241 -0.05 13.28 -2.58
C GLU A 241 1.11 14.17 -2.06
N GLU A 242 0.91 15.48 -1.99
CA GLU A 242 1.92 16.42 -1.47
C GLU A 242 2.20 16.20 0.03
N ASN A 243 1.16 16.05 0.86
CA ASN A 243 1.33 15.82 2.30
C ASN A 243 1.97 14.45 2.58
N VAL A 244 1.52 13.41 1.89
CA VAL A 244 2.09 12.04 1.92
C VAL A 244 3.56 12.08 1.51
N LYS A 245 3.89 12.72 0.38
CA LYS A 245 5.27 12.87 -0.09
C LYS A 245 6.13 13.65 0.90
N ASN A 246 5.64 14.76 1.44
CA ASN A 246 6.38 15.57 2.41
C ASN A 246 6.66 14.79 3.70
N ALA A 247 5.74 13.92 4.14
CA ALA A 247 5.95 13.02 5.26
C ALA A 247 6.99 11.93 4.94
N ILE A 248 6.94 11.31 3.76
CA ILE A 248 7.94 10.30 3.34
C ILE A 248 9.35 10.93 3.24
N ASP A 249 9.47 12.09 2.58
CA ASP A 249 10.73 12.83 2.48
C ASP A 249 11.26 13.27 3.86
N ALA A 250 10.37 13.50 4.85
CA ALA A 250 10.76 13.81 6.23
C ALA A 250 11.21 12.55 7.00
N LEU A 251 10.52 11.41 6.85
CA LEU A 251 10.88 10.11 7.45
C LEU A 251 12.29 9.66 7.06
N GLU A 252 12.69 9.89 5.80
CA GLU A 252 14.05 9.61 5.31
C GLU A 252 15.15 10.43 6.00
N ARG A 253 14.80 11.49 6.75
CA ARG A 253 15.75 12.38 7.46
C ARG A 253 15.76 12.15 8.98
N VAL A 254 14.97 11.19 9.49
CA VAL A 254 14.86 10.89 10.91
C VAL A 254 16.08 10.08 11.39
N THR A 255 16.70 10.56 12.46
CA THR A 255 17.78 9.87 13.19
C THR A 255 17.25 9.28 14.49
N VAL A 256 17.60 8.02 14.77
CA VAL A 256 17.26 7.33 16.03
C VAL A 256 18.27 7.63 17.14
N GLY A 257 17.81 7.63 18.39
CA GLY A 257 18.58 7.89 19.60
C GLY A 257 17.72 8.38 20.77
N GLY A 258 18.17 8.11 21.99
CA GLY A 258 17.46 8.39 23.24
C GLY A 258 16.90 7.14 23.91
N SER A 259 16.16 7.33 24.99
CA SER A 259 15.44 6.30 25.75
C SER A 259 14.10 5.96 25.09
N THR A 260 13.21 5.23 25.78
CA THR A 260 11.91 4.79 25.25
C THR A 260 10.77 5.21 26.19
N ASN A 261 9.95 6.18 25.79
CA ASN A 261 8.91 6.80 26.62
C ASN A 261 7.49 6.65 26.01
N PHE A 262 6.77 5.60 26.40
CA PHE A 262 5.41 5.34 25.92
C PHE A 262 4.40 6.39 26.41
N LEU A 263 4.58 6.95 27.62
CA LEU A 263 3.71 8.01 28.16
C LEU A 263 3.74 9.28 27.30
N ALA A 264 4.91 9.71 26.84
CA ALA A 264 5.02 10.84 25.92
C ALA A 264 4.44 10.50 24.55
N ALA A 265 4.69 9.28 24.05
CA ALA A 265 4.20 8.81 22.76
C ALA A 265 2.66 8.83 22.68
N PHE A 266 1.99 8.15 23.63
CA PHE A 266 0.53 8.08 23.65
C PHE A 266 -0.13 9.40 24.05
N ARG A 267 0.48 10.20 24.94
CA ARG A 267 -0.03 11.56 25.23
C ARG A 267 -0.07 12.38 23.95
N LEU A 268 1.04 12.47 23.20
CA LEU A 268 1.05 13.24 21.96
C LEU A 268 0.16 12.63 20.87
N ALA A 269 -0.02 11.30 20.82
CA ALA A 269 -0.94 10.66 19.88
C ALA A 269 -2.41 11.07 20.15
N PHE A 270 -2.87 11.04 21.40
CA PHE A 270 -4.23 11.50 21.75
C PHE A 270 -4.37 13.02 21.69
N ASP A 271 -3.34 13.79 22.06
CA ASP A 271 -3.32 15.24 21.85
C ASP A 271 -3.44 15.58 20.34
N VAL A 272 -2.90 14.76 19.44
CA VAL A 272 -3.08 14.90 17.99
C VAL A 272 -4.51 14.61 17.55
N LEU A 273 -5.17 13.59 18.14
CA LEU A 273 -6.57 13.29 17.85
C LEU A 273 -7.50 14.42 18.34
N ASP A 274 -7.36 14.88 19.59
CA ASP A 274 -8.11 16.01 20.15
C ASP A 274 -8.05 17.25 19.25
N HIS A 275 -6.83 17.72 18.94
CA HIS A 275 -6.63 18.90 18.11
C HIS A 275 -7.14 18.72 16.68
N SER A 276 -7.27 17.48 16.19
CA SER A 276 -7.84 17.19 14.87
C SER A 276 -9.36 17.28 14.90
N VAL A 277 -10.01 16.79 15.96
CA VAL A 277 -11.46 16.98 16.20
C VAL A 277 -11.79 18.46 16.41
N GLU A 278 -11.02 19.18 17.24
CA GLU A 278 -11.17 20.63 17.47
C GLU A 278 -11.07 21.48 16.18
N GLN A 279 -10.31 21.01 15.18
CA GLN A 279 -9.95 21.77 13.98
C GLN A 279 -10.55 21.18 12.70
N GLU A 280 -11.54 20.29 12.84
CA GLU A 280 -12.24 19.59 11.74
C GLU A 280 -11.31 18.91 10.72
N SER A 281 -10.15 18.45 11.19
CA SER A 281 -9.08 17.82 10.41
C SER A 281 -9.11 16.30 10.59
N THR A 282 -10.30 15.71 10.40
CA THR A 282 -10.66 14.33 10.69
C THR A 282 -11.70 13.85 9.69
N SER A 283 -11.62 12.59 9.25
CA SER A 283 -12.64 11.92 8.44
C SER A 283 -13.96 11.70 9.20
N ARG A 284 -13.91 11.71 10.55
CA ARG A 284 -15.00 11.32 11.46
C ARG A 284 -15.52 9.88 11.25
N CYS A 285 -14.76 9.04 10.56
CA CYS A 285 -15.13 7.66 10.24
C CYS A 285 -14.46 6.65 11.19
N HIS A 286 -13.28 6.11 10.83
CA HIS A 286 -12.57 5.12 11.64
C HIS A 286 -11.22 5.64 12.11
N THR A 287 -10.93 5.55 13.40
CA THR A 287 -9.65 6.01 13.97
C THR A 287 -8.73 4.83 14.24
N ALA A 288 -7.50 4.88 13.73
CA ALA A 288 -6.48 3.84 13.92
C ALA A 288 -5.17 4.44 14.46
N VAL A 289 -4.61 3.81 15.49
CA VAL A 289 -3.31 4.20 16.06
C VAL A 289 -2.32 3.05 15.83
N LEU A 290 -1.27 3.30 15.05
CA LEU A 290 -0.31 2.28 14.62
C LEU A 290 1.01 2.47 15.38
N PHE A 291 1.21 1.68 16.44
CA PHE A 291 2.31 1.81 17.38
C PHE A 291 3.41 0.79 17.12
N LEU A 292 4.61 1.25 16.73
CA LEU A 292 5.75 0.40 16.35
C LEU A 292 6.94 0.66 17.30
N THR A 293 7.39 -0.36 18.04
CA THR A 293 8.50 -0.28 19.02
C THR A 293 9.36 -1.55 19.05
N ASP A 294 10.62 -1.45 19.50
CA ASP A 294 11.55 -2.57 19.62
C ASP A 294 12.07 -2.85 21.05
N GLY A 295 11.56 -2.12 22.04
CA GLY A 295 12.08 -2.13 23.40
C GLY A 295 10.99 -2.03 24.47
N GLU A 296 11.41 -2.17 25.72
CA GLU A 296 10.58 -1.90 26.90
C GLU A 296 10.55 -0.39 27.18
N MET A 297 9.54 0.08 27.92
CA MET A 297 9.52 1.46 28.42
C MET A 297 10.67 1.69 29.41
N THR A 298 11.55 2.64 29.09
CA THR A 298 12.78 2.94 29.85
C THR A 298 12.87 4.38 30.34
N TYR A 299 11.86 5.21 30.05
CA TYR A 299 11.83 6.60 30.53
C TYR A 299 10.38 7.13 30.70
N PRO A 300 10.10 7.93 31.74
CA PRO A 300 10.98 8.26 32.87
C PRO A 300 11.21 7.04 33.78
N GLU A 301 12.33 7.04 34.50
CA GLU A 301 12.81 5.87 35.28
C GLU A 301 11.89 5.48 36.45
N ASP A 302 10.94 6.35 36.81
CA ASP A 302 9.99 6.22 37.92
C ASP A 302 8.52 6.03 37.49
N ALA A 303 8.22 6.05 36.18
CA ALA A 303 6.85 5.81 35.70
C ALA A 303 6.45 4.34 35.74
N ASN A 304 5.16 4.09 35.96
CA ASN A 304 4.58 2.76 35.89
C ASN A 304 4.02 2.48 34.48
N VAL A 305 4.08 1.22 34.06
CA VAL A 305 3.41 0.74 32.84
C VAL A 305 1.89 0.93 32.93
N GLU A 306 1.32 0.80 34.13
CA GLU A 306 -0.11 1.04 34.35
C GLU A 306 -0.53 2.48 34.01
N ASP A 307 0.36 3.47 34.19
CA ASP A 307 0.08 4.87 33.79
C ASP A 307 -0.14 4.99 32.27
N VAL A 308 0.43 4.08 31.47
CA VAL A 308 0.23 4.01 30.02
C VAL A 308 -1.14 3.42 29.69
N TYR A 309 -1.56 2.35 30.40
CA TYR A 309 -2.90 1.78 30.21
C TYR A 309 -3.99 2.77 30.63
N ASP A 310 -3.86 3.40 31.81
CA ASP A 310 -4.82 4.41 32.29
C ASP A 310 -4.91 5.61 31.33
N LEU A 311 -3.76 6.10 30.83
CA LEU A 311 -3.73 7.16 29.83
C LEU A 311 -4.42 6.74 28.52
N VAL A 312 -4.11 5.57 27.98
CA VAL A 312 -4.69 5.12 26.72
C VAL A 312 -6.18 4.86 26.86
N LEU A 313 -6.62 4.13 27.89
CA LEU A 313 -8.02 3.75 28.06
C LEU A 313 -8.92 4.94 28.38
N SER A 314 -8.46 5.89 29.21
CA SER A 314 -9.23 7.11 29.52
C SER A 314 -9.37 8.04 28.32
N ARG A 315 -8.30 8.24 27.54
CA ARG A 315 -8.32 9.10 26.34
C ARG A 315 -9.09 8.43 25.19
N ASN A 316 -8.96 7.12 25.02
CA ASN A 316 -9.60 6.41 23.91
C ASN A 316 -11.12 6.27 24.05
N ALA A 317 -11.68 6.43 25.26
CA ALA A 317 -13.11 6.40 25.49
C ALA A 317 -13.90 7.47 24.71
N GLU A 318 -13.25 8.59 24.33
CA GLU A 318 -13.85 9.66 23.52
C GLU A 318 -13.59 9.49 22.01
N HIS A 319 -12.52 8.78 21.62
CA HIS A 319 -12.06 8.67 20.22
C HIS A 319 -12.39 7.33 19.54
N GLY A 320 -12.64 6.27 20.31
CA GLY A 320 -12.98 4.94 19.79
C GLY A 320 -11.89 4.29 18.91
N ALA A 321 -10.64 4.70 19.06
CA ALA A 321 -9.56 4.31 18.17
C ALA A 321 -9.07 2.87 18.39
N THR A 322 -8.82 2.17 17.28
CA THR A 322 -8.28 0.81 17.28
C THR A 322 -6.76 0.86 17.28
N LEU A 323 -6.09 0.34 18.32
CA LEU A 323 -4.61 0.31 18.38
C LEU A 323 -4.05 -0.95 17.73
N PHE A 324 -3.32 -0.77 16.63
CA PHE A 324 -2.53 -1.82 16.00
C PHE A 324 -1.09 -1.68 16.48
N THR A 325 -0.55 -2.71 17.12
CA THR A 325 0.71 -2.62 17.84
C THR A 325 1.72 -3.65 17.33
N TYR A 326 2.99 -3.25 17.23
CA TYR A 326 4.02 -4.05 16.55
C TYR A 326 5.30 -4.09 17.39
N SER A 327 5.68 -5.29 17.81
CA SER A 327 6.91 -5.53 18.58
C SER A 327 8.02 -6.01 17.64
N LEU A 328 9.00 -5.14 17.41
CA LEU A 328 10.04 -5.30 16.40
C LEU A 328 11.27 -6.01 16.97
N GLY A 329 11.43 -7.28 16.62
CA GLY A 329 12.56 -8.10 16.99
C GLY A 329 12.29 -9.05 18.16
N ASN A 330 13.15 -10.05 18.30
CA ASN A 330 12.87 -11.24 19.11
C ASN A 330 12.76 -10.94 20.61
N GLY A 331 13.52 -9.94 21.09
CA GLY A 331 13.56 -9.47 22.48
C GLY A 331 12.90 -8.12 22.73
N ALA A 332 11.97 -7.69 21.86
CA ALA A 332 11.10 -6.53 22.14
C ALA A 332 10.02 -6.90 23.17
N ASP A 333 9.46 -5.89 23.85
CA ASP A 333 8.33 -6.08 24.77
C ASP A 333 7.12 -6.69 24.05
N ARG A 334 6.53 -7.73 24.64
CA ARG A 334 5.36 -8.46 24.14
C ARG A 334 4.11 -8.29 25.03
N VAL A 335 4.25 -7.68 26.21
CA VAL A 335 3.18 -7.56 27.20
C VAL A 335 2.44 -6.25 26.99
N VAL A 336 3.14 -5.11 27.03
CA VAL A 336 2.49 -3.80 26.95
C VAL A 336 1.87 -3.54 25.58
N PRO A 337 2.56 -3.77 24.44
CA PRO A 337 1.97 -3.59 23.12
C PRO A 337 0.75 -4.51 22.90
N LYS A 338 0.80 -5.75 23.39
CA LYS A 338 -0.31 -6.69 23.29
C LYS A 338 -1.53 -6.23 24.08
N ASN A 339 -1.35 -5.89 25.36
CA ASN A 339 -2.45 -5.46 26.22
C ASN A 339 -3.14 -4.22 25.67
N LEU A 340 -2.38 -3.27 25.12
CA LEU A 340 -2.93 -2.07 24.47
C LEU A 340 -3.80 -2.40 23.25
N ALA A 341 -3.38 -3.33 22.38
CA ALA A 341 -4.20 -3.79 21.25
C ALA A 341 -5.45 -4.56 21.72
N CYS A 342 -5.30 -5.49 22.67
CA CYS A 342 -6.40 -6.27 23.21
C CYS A 342 -7.51 -5.40 23.79
N SER A 343 -7.16 -4.41 24.62
CA SER A 343 -8.11 -3.54 25.32
C SER A 343 -8.75 -2.44 24.46
N THR A 344 -8.37 -2.34 23.19
CA THR A 344 -8.90 -1.34 22.23
C THR A 344 -9.47 -1.97 20.95
N GLY A 345 -9.70 -3.29 20.96
CA GLY A 345 -10.23 -4.02 19.81
C GLY A 345 -9.25 -4.22 18.65
N GLY A 346 -7.99 -3.81 18.80
CA GLY A 346 -6.97 -3.92 17.76
C GLY A 346 -6.20 -5.24 17.76
N ILE A 347 -5.11 -5.27 16.99
CA ILE A 347 -4.27 -6.47 16.76
C ILE A 347 -2.83 -6.15 17.11
N TRP A 348 -2.19 -7.06 17.86
CA TRP A 348 -0.76 -7.03 18.13
C TRP A 348 -0.01 -8.05 17.26
N SER A 349 1.12 -7.64 16.69
CA SER A 349 1.98 -8.46 15.84
C SER A 349 3.42 -8.51 16.38
N PRO A 350 3.92 -9.67 16.83
CA PRO A 350 5.35 -9.90 17.06
C PRO A 350 6.06 -10.11 15.72
N ILE A 351 7.21 -9.48 15.52
CA ILE A 351 7.93 -9.49 14.24
C ILE A 351 9.39 -9.89 14.46
N PRO A 352 9.86 -11.03 13.92
CA PRO A 352 11.24 -11.47 14.13
C PRO A 352 12.28 -10.51 13.54
N ASP A 353 13.47 -10.45 14.16
CA ASP A 353 14.59 -9.67 13.60
C ASP A 353 14.97 -10.19 12.21
N GLY A 354 14.94 -9.30 11.21
CA GLY A 354 15.27 -9.61 9.81
C GLY A 354 14.11 -10.09 8.94
N ASP A 355 12.88 -10.19 9.47
CA ASP A 355 11.68 -10.54 8.71
C ASP A 355 11.02 -9.32 8.03
N ASN A 356 10.05 -9.56 7.13
CA ASN A 356 9.35 -8.52 6.40
C ASN A 356 8.04 -8.09 7.08
N LEU A 357 8.13 -7.00 7.84
CA LEU A 357 7.01 -6.29 8.46
C LEU A 357 5.80 -6.05 7.53
N ALA A 358 5.97 -5.89 6.21
CA ALA A 358 4.84 -5.68 5.30
C ALA A 358 3.82 -6.85 5.29
N ALA A 359 4.26 -8.09 5.59
CA ALA A 359 3.35 -9.22 5.76
C ALA A 359 2.48 -9.07 7.02
N TYR A 360 3.08 -8.63 8.13
CA TYR A 360 2.43 -8.42 9.42
C TYR A 360 1.49 -7.20 9.46
N MET A 361 1.72 -6.22 8.59
CA MET A 361 0.80 -5.09 8.37
C MET A 361 -0.52 -5.51 7.69
N SER A 362 -0.62 -6.72 7.12
CA SER A 362 -1.86 -7.16 6.43
C SER A 362 -3.09 -7.21 7.36
N ALA A 363 -2.89 -7.55 8.64
CA ALA A 363 -3.95 -7.65 9.63
C ALA A 363 -4.68 -6.30 9.89
N TYR A 364 -3.99 -5.18 9.70
CA TYR A 364 -4.58 -3.84 9.80
C TYR A 364 -5.63 -3.61 8.71
N TYR A 365 -5.30 -3.89 7.45
CA TYR A 365 -6.24 -3.79 6.33
C TYR A 365 -7.37 -4.84 6.44
N LYS A 366 -7.04 -6.08 6.85
CA LYS A 366 -8.04 -7.14 7.04
C LYS A 366 -9.12 -6.79 8.07
N LEU A 367 -8.76 -6.15 9.19
CA LEU A 367 -9.72 -5.85 10.27
C LEU A 367 -10.86 -4.97 9.77
N PHE A 368 -10.53 -3.90 9.04
CA PHE A 368 -11.56 -3.06 8.42
C PHE A 368 -12.32 -3.83 7.34
N ALA A 369 -11.62 -4.55 6.46
CA ALA A 369 -12.23 -5.26 5.34
C ALA A 369 -13.28 -6.30 5.75
N ILE A 370 -13.02 -7.09 6.81
CA ILE A 370 -14.03 -8.04 7.32
C ILE A 370 -15.15 -7.33 8.10
N GLY A 371 -14.86 -6.21 8.76
CA GLY A 371 -15.84 -5.43 9.50
C GLY A 371 -16.91 -4.77 8.63
N LEU A 372 -16.67 -4.55 7.33
CA LEU A 372 -17.69 -4.01 6.41
C LEU A 372 -18.63 -5.10 5.83
N GLY A 373 -18.57 -6.34 6.32
CA GLY A 373 -19.38 -7.46 5.82
C GLY A 373 -20.89 -7.32 6.04
N GLY A 374 -21.32 -6.55 7.04
CA GLY A 374 -22.74 -6.36 7.40
C GLY A 374 -23.64 -5.85 6.26
N GLU A 375 -24.93 -6.17 6.31
CA GLU A 375 -25.91 -5.74 5.29
C GLU A 375 -26.12 -4.22 5.30
N GLU A 376 -25.80 -3.52 6.39
CA GLU A 376 -25.79 -2.05 6.48
C GLU A 376 -24.77 -1.39 5.54
N ASN A 377 -23.73 -2.12 5.15
CA ASN A 377 -22.71 -1.69 4.19
C ASN A 377 -22.98 -2.21 2.77
N LYS A 378 -24.10 -2.87 2.51
CA LYS A 378 -24.38 -3.48 1.20
C LYS A 378 -24.50 -2.48 0.06
N ASP A 379 -24.87 -1.24 0.35
CA ASP A 379 -24.89 -0.17 -0.67
C ASP A 379 -23.60 0.67 -0.67
N PHE A 380 -22.55 0.27 0.07
CA PHE A 380 -21.30 1.03 0.16
C PHE A 380 -20.47 0.93 -1.13
N VAL A 381 -20.18 2.09 -1.70
CA VAL A 381 -19.22 2.30 -2.79
C VAL A 381 -18.23 3.36 -2.33
N ALA A 382 -16.95 3.09 -2.49
CA ALA A 382 -15.86 4.03 -2.27
C ALA A 382 -15.43 4.68 -3.59
N TRP A 383 -15.30 6.01 -3.55
CA TRP A 383 -14.72 6.84 -4.59
C TRP A 383 -13.29 7.23 -4.20
N VAL A 384 -12.40 7.31 -5.18
CA VAL A 384 -11.04 7.84 -5.00
C VAL A 384 -10.79 9.06 -5.89
N GLU A 385 -9.84 9.90 -5.47
CA GLU A 385 -9.37 11.03 -6.26
C GLU A 385 -8.80 10.60 -7.64
N PRO A 386 -8.79 11.49 -8.64
CA PRO A 386 -8.16 11.21 -9.92
C PRO A 386 -6.69 10.84 -9.80
N TYR A 387 -6.33 9.64 -10.26
CA TYR A 387 -4.96 9.14 -10.31
C TYR A 387 -4.58 8.76 -11.73
N LEU A 388 -3.27 8.64 -12.00
CA LEU A 388 -2.77 8.14 -13.28
C LEU A 388 -2.99 6.62 -13.35
N TYR A 389 -3.77 6.15 -14.34
CA TYR A 389 -4.03 4.73 -14.52
C TYR A 389 -2.76 3.94 -14.88
N GLU A 390 -2.81 2.62 -14.68
CA GLU A 390 -1.70 1.69 -15.01
C GLU A 390 -1.37 1.65 -16.52
N SER A 391 -2.18 2.30 -17.36
CA SER A 391 -1.88 2.50 -18.77
C SER A 391 -0.88 3.65 -19.05
N GLY A 392 -0.65 4.53 -18.07
CA GLY A 392 0.44 5.52 -18.08
C GLY A 392 0.20 6.84 -18.81
N GLU A 393 -0.97 7.06 -19.42
CA GLU A 393 -1.33 8.34 -20.07
C GLU A 393 -2.59 8.99 -19.48
N ASP A 394 -3.68 8.23 -19.30
CA ASP A 394 -4.97 8.77 -18.85
C ASP A 394 -5.07 8.90 -17.32
N TYR A 395 -5.58 10.05 -16.86
CA TYR A 395 -6.03 10.26 -15.49
C TYR A 395 -7.52 9.92 -15.37
N GLY A 396 -7.87 9.20 -14.31
CA GLY A 396 -9.26 8.81 -14.05
C GLY A 396 -9.52 8.48 -12.59
N THR A 397 -10.79 8.25 -12.30
CA THR A 397 -11.30 7.86 -10.98
C THR A 397 -11.76 6.41 -10.99
N THR A 398 -11.91 5.80 -9.82
CA THR A 398 -12.48 4.46 -9.68
C THR A 398 -13.64 4.50 -8.69
N THR A 399 -14.80 3.98 -9.07
CA THR A 399 -15.82 3.51 -8.11
C THR A 399 -15.51 2.07 -7.73
N SER A 400 -15.60 1.75 -6.44
CA SER A 400 -15.17 0.44 -5.94
C SER A 400 -16.00 -0.05 -4.75
N ALA A 401 -16.25 -1.36 -4.66
CA ALA A 401 -17.04 -1.96 -3.59
C ALA A 401 -16.42 -3.28 -3.08
N PRO A 402 -16.44 -3.53 -1.76
CA PRO A 402 -15.94 -4.78 -1.20
C PRO A 402 -16.90 -5.95 -1.50
N VAL A 403 -16.35 -7.16 -1.62
CA VAL A 403 -17.03 -8.39 -2.06
C VAL A 403 -16.95 -9.44 -0.97
N TYR A 404 -18.05 -10.16 -0.68
CA TYR A 404 -18.11 -11.15 0.40
C TYR A 404 -18.75 -12.48 -0.02
N ASP A 405 -18.33 -13.58 0.62
CA ASP A 405 -19.13 -14.80 0.67
C ASP A 405 -20.27 -14.61 1.66
N ARG A 406 -21.41 -14.12 1.17
CA ARG A 406 -22.68 -14.01 1.92
C ARG A 406 -23.45 -15.33 2.02
N SER A 407 -22.88 -16.46 1.56
CA SER A 407 -23.48 -17.79 1.79
C SER A 407 -23.14 -18.38 3.18
N VAL A 408 -22.24 -17.72 3.91
CA VAL A 408 -21.84 -18.04 5.29
C VAL A 408 -22.10 -16.85 6.23
N SER A 409 -22.09 -17.11 7.54
CA SER A 409 -22.28 -16.12 8.60
C SER A 409 -21.19 -16.31 9.67
N PRO A 410 -20.45 -15.26 10.06
CA PRO A 410 -20.39 -13.94 9.41
C PRO A 410 -19.86 -14.02 7.97
N PRO A 411 -20.10 -13.01 7.11
CA PRO A 411 -19.63 -13.01 5.72
C PRO A 411 -18.10 -12.97 5.61
N ILE A 412 -17.51 -13.80 4.74
CA ILE A 412 -16.06 -13.82 4.55
C ILE A 412 -15.66 -12.88 3.41
N TRP A 413 -14.73 -11.97 3.64
CA TRP A 413 -14.24 -11.04 2.62
C TRP A 413 -13.45 -11.75 1.50
N LEU A 414 -13.77 -11.41 0.24
CA LEU A 414 -13.20 -12.02 -0.96
C LEU A 414 -12.28 -11.06 -1.73
N GLY A 415 -12.42 -9.75 -1.53
CA GLY A 415 -11.70 -8.73 -2.29
C GLY A 415 -12.58 -7.51 -2.61
N VAL A 416 -12.30 -6.87 -3.74
CA VAL A 416 -12.92 -5.61 -4.17
C VAL A 416 -13.17 -5.63 -5.68
N VAL A 417 -14.34 -5.18 -6.11
CA VAL A 417 -14.60 -4.82 -7.52
C VAL A 417 -14.35 -3.34 -7.77
N GLY A 418 -13.92 -2.99 -8.98
CA GLY A 418 -13.70 -1.61 -9.40
C GLY A 418 -14.17 -1.33 -10.83
N VAL A 419 -14.59 -0.10 -11.06
CA VAL A 419 -15.06 0.44 -12.34
C VAL A 419 -14.39 1.80 -12.58
N ASP A 420 -13.66 1.91 -13.68
CA ASP A 420 -12.83 3.07 -14.04
C ASP A 420 -13.51 3.97 -15.09
N PHE A 421 -13.47 5.29 -14.85
CA PHE A 421 -13.82 6.33 -15.82
C PHE A 421 -12.77 7.46 -15.86
N THR A 422 -12.36 7.85 -17.07
CA THR A 422 -11.38 8.92 -17.26
C THR A 422 -11.95 10.29 -16.87
N VAL A 423 -11.12 11.18 -16.30
CA VAL A 423 -11.51 12.59 -16.07
C VAL A 423 -11.80 13.28 -17.40
N GLY A 424 -11.15 12.84 -18.48
CA GLY A 424 -11.47 13.23 -19.86
C GLY A 424 -12.93 12.94 -20.23
N ALA A 425 -13.48 11.78 -19.86
CA ALA A 425 -14.88 11.45 -20.11
C ALA A 425 -15.84 12.34 -19.30
N MET A 426 -15.61 12.48 -17.99
CA MET A 426 -16.47 13.28 -17.10
C MET A 426 -16.49 14.76 -17.50
N THR A 427 -15.33 15.33 -17.84
CA THR A 427 -15.22 16.75 -18.22
C THR A 427 -15.83 17.08 -19.59
N ARG A 428 -15.85 16.12 -20.54
CA ARG A 428 -16.56 16.26 -21.82
C ARG A 428 -18.07 16.39 -21.61
N VAL A 429 -18.65 15.73 -20.61
CA VAL A 429 -20.09 15.79 -20.32
C VAL A 429 -20.47 17.07 -19.59
N VAL A 430 -19.73 17.46 -18.54
CA VAL A 430 -19.99 18.72 -17.81
C VAL A 430 -19.90 19.94 -18.74
N GLY A 431 -18.86 19.96 -19.59
CA GLY A 431 -18.64 21.02 -20.57
C GLY A 431 -18.27 22.39 -19.98
N GLY A 432 -17.82 23.30 -20.84
CA GLY A 432 -17.34 24.62 -20.44
C GLY A 432 -15.86 24.64 -20.04
N SER A 433 -15.35 25.82 -19.66
CA SER A 433 -13.94 26.05 -19.33
C SER A 433 -13.54 25.63 -17.92
N ASP A 434 -14.52 25.47 -17.05
CA ASP A 434 -14.45 25.16 -15.62
C ASP A 434 -14.76 23.69 -15.30
N ALA A 435 -15.09 22.88 -16.32
CA ALA A 435 -15.45 21.47 -16.19
C ALA A 435 -14.47 20.64 -15.35
N TYR A 436 -13.16 20.82 -15.53
CA TYR A 436 -12.13 20.09 -14.77
C TYR A 436 -12.20 20.38 -13.27
N SER A 437 -12.33 21.65 -12.89
CA SER A 437 -12.51 22.06 -11.49
C SER A 437 -13.83 21.58 -10.89
N VAL A 438 -14.91 21.55 -11.68
CA VAL A 438 -16.22 21.03 -11.24
C VAL A 438 -16.18 19.53 -10.98
N VAL A 439 -15.60 18.75 -11.91
CA VAL A 439 -15.41 17.30 -11.75
C VAL A 439 -14.50 16.99 -10.57
N LEU A 440 -13.34 17.65 -10.47
CA LEU A 440 -12.39 17.41 -9.39
C LEU A 440 -13.00 17.73 -8.01
N GLN A 441 -13.71 18.86 -7.86
CA GLN A 441 -14.37 19.20 -6.61
C GLN A 441 -15.44 18.17 -6.25
N LYS A 442 -16.32 17.78 -7.19
CA LYS A 442 -17.38 16.79 -6.94
C LYS A 442 -16.81 15.42 -6.57
N LEU A 443 -15.69 15.00 -7.16
CA LEU A 443 -15.02 13.75 -6.80
C LEU A 443 -14.44 13.80 -5.37
N VAL A 444 -13.76 14.90 -5.00
CA VAL A 444 -13.26 15.08 -3.63
C VAL A 444 -14.42 15.11 -2.64
N ASP A 445 -15.47 15.91 -2.90
CA ASP A 445 -16.68 16.01 -2.07
C ASP A 445 -17.36 14.65 -1.86
N THR A 446 -17.32 13.76 -2.87
CA THR A 446 -17.95 12.43 -2.80
C THR A 446 -17.06 11.40 -2.10
N SER A 447 -15.74 11.45 -2.29
CA SER A 447 -14.78 10.56 -1.60
C SER A 447 -14.82 10.68 -0.08
N VAL A 448 -15.11 11.88 0.45
CA VAL A 448 -15.25 12.13 1.90
C VAL A 448 -16.66 11.89 2.44
N ALA A 449 -17.66 11.62 1.59
CA ALA A 449 -19.07 11.75 1.97
C ALA A 449 -19.62 10.62 2.85
N ARG A 450 -18.96 9.45 2.90
CA ARG A 450 -19.57 8.22 3.43
C ARG A 450 -18.61 7.36 4.25
N CYS A 451 -18.79 7.39 5.57
CA CYS A 451 -18.27 6.37 6.46
C CYS A 451 -19.09 5.07 6.29
N PRO A 452 -18.46 3.89 6.07
CA PRO A 452 -19.11 2.62 6.33
C PRO A 452 -19.20 2.37 7.85
N ALA A 453 -19.91 1.33 8.28
CA ALA A 453 -20.14 1.00 9.68
C ALA A 453 -19.44 -0.31 10.09
N LEU A 454 -18.75 -0.29 11.23
CA LEU A 454 -18.11 -1.47 11.86
C LEU A 454 -19.01 -2.05 12.95
N THR A 455 -20.26 -2.38 12.59
CA THR A 455 -21.35 -2.71 13.53
C THR A 455 -21.72 -4.19 13.60
N ASP A 456 -21.00 -5.07 12.90
CA ASP A 456 -21.23 -6.52 12.95
C ASP A 456 -21.04 -7.07 14.38
N THR A 457 -22.04 -7.81 14.87
CA THR A 457 -22.02 -8.43 16.20
C THR A 457 -20.96 -9.52 16.37
N ASP A 458 -20.51 -10.16 15.29
CA ASP A 458 -19.44 -11.16 15.31
C ASP A 458 -18.03 -10.52 15.21
N LEU A 459 -17.94 -9.20 14.98
CA LEU A 459 -16.67 -8.47 14.83
C LEU A 459 -15.63 -8.76 15.93
N PRO A 460 -15.97 -8.85 17.24
CA PRO A 460 -14.98 -9.20 18.27
C PRO A 460 -14.34 -10.59 18.07
N CYS A 461 -15.09 -11.56 17.54
CA CYS A 461 -14.61 -12.92 17.29
C CYS A 461 -13.94 -13.06 15.92
N LEU A 462 -14.32 -12.24 14.95
CA LEU A 462 -13.60 -12.04 13.69
C LEU A 462 -12.20 -11.45 13.95
N ILE A 463 -12.10 -10.43 14.80
CA ILE A 463 -10.83 -9.85 15.25
C ILE A 463 -9.97 -10.89 15.98
N GLU A 464 -10.55 -11.69 16.87
CA GLU A 464 -9.80 -12.79 17.51
C GLU A 464 -9.33 -13.85 16.50
N SER A 465 -10.07 -14.06 15.41
CA SER A 465 -9.65 -14.95 14.32
C SER A 465 -8.46 -14.36 13.54
N LEU A 466 -8.48 -13.06 13.21
CA LEU A 466 -7.30 -12.38 12.64
C LEU A 466 -6.08 -12.42 13.57
N ARG A 467 -6.27 -12.21 14.89
CA ARG A 467 -5.18 -12.35 15.87
C ARG A 467 -4.57 -13.75 15.83
N ARG A 468 -5.39 -14.80 15.71
CA ARG A 468 -4.93 -16.20 15.57
C ARG A 468 -4.21 -16.46 14.23
N GLU A 469 -4.56 -15.76 13.15
CA GLU A 469 -3.80 -15.80 11.88
C GLU A 469 -2.42 -15.14 11.99
N VAL A 470 -2.29 -14.02 12.70
CA VAL A 470 -1.00 -13.36 12.98
C VAL A 470 -0.11 -14.26 13.84
N GLY A 471 -0.69 -14.91 14.84
CA GLY A 471 -0.02 -15.97 15.59
C GLY A 471 -0.77 -16.38 16.85
N ALA A 472 -0.50 -17.59 17.35
CA ALA A 472 -1.13 -18.10 18.57
C ALA A 472 -0.86 -17.20 19.81
N GLU A 473 0.29 -16.51 19.86
CA GLU A 473 0.60 -15.56 20.93
C GLU A 473 -0.12 -14.21 20.78
N SER A 474 -0.62 -13.87 19.59
CA SER A 474 -1.39 -12.62 19.33
C SER A 474 -2.84 -12.68 19.80
N SER A 475 -3.37 -13.88 20.08
CA SER A 475 -4.69 -14.09 20.69
C SER A 475 -4.85 -13.34 22.01
N CYS A 476 -5.96 -12.63 22.19
CA CYS A 476 -6.32 -11.94 23.44
C CYS A 476 -7.15 -12.81 24.40
N ASN A 477 -7.35 -14.09 24.06
CA ASN A 477 -8.05 -15.10 24.85
C ASN A 477 -9.49 -14.70 25.23
N THR A 478 -10.30 -14.41 24.20
CA THR A 478 -11.76 -14.25 24.36
C THR A 478 -12.43 -15.63 24.39
N ASP A 479 -12.62 -16.20 25.59
CA ASP A 479 -13.12 -17.58 25.82
C ASP A 479 -14.48 -17.90 25.15
N ASN A 480 -15.25 -16.87 24.76
CA ASN A 480 -16.55 -17.01 24.11
C ASN A 480 -16.47 -17.20 22.58
N CYS A 481 -15.31 -16.98 21.94
CA CYS A 481 -15.19 -16.95 20.48
C CYS A 481 -14.78 -18.31 19.89
N ALA A 482 -15.64 -18.86 19.02
CA ALA A 482 -15.42 -20.16 18.40
C ALA A 482 -14.04 -20.26 17.70
N THR A 483 -13.32 -21.35 17.93
CA THR A 483 -12.06 -21.68 17.25
C THR A 483 -12.24 -22.08 15.78
N SER A 484 -13.49 -22.24 15.34
CA SER A 484 -13.88 -22.56 13.96
C SER A 484 -14.35 -21.35 13.14
N MET A 485 -14.42 -20.14 13.73
CA MET A 485 -14.69 -18.91 12.97
C MET A 485 -13.49 -18.60 12.07
N ARG A 486 -13.75 -18.09 10.87
CA ARG A 486 -12.75 -17.95 9.79
C ARG A 486 -12.78 -16.56 9.18
N THR A 487 -11.61 -16.11 8.77
CA THR A 487 -11.37 -14.79 8.16
C THR A 487 -10.74 -14.88 6.77
N GLU A 488 -10.53 -16.11 6.28
CA GLU A 488 -10.09 -16.44 4.93
C GLU A 488 -11.06 -17.51 4.33
N PRO A 489 -11.28 -17.53 3.01
CA PRO A 489 -12.27 -18.43 2.39
C PRO A 489 -11.78 -19.87 2.27
N GLU A 490 -12.67 -20.85 2.41
CA GLU A 490 -12.36 -22.27 2.21
C GLU A 490 -12.50 -22.69 0.74
N THR A 491 -11.47 -23.37 0.24
CA THR A 491 -11.44 -23.93 -1.12
C THR A 491 -12.33 -25.17 -1.24
N CYS A 492 -13.05 -25.31 -2.34
CA CYS A 492 -14.02 -26.39 -2.57
C CYS A 492 -13.43 -27.79 -2.72
N GLY A 493 -12.10 -27.91 -2.84
CA GLY A 493 -11.40 -29.18 -2.91
C GLY A 493 -9.88 -29.01 -2.90
N GLY A 494 -9.15 -30.12 -2.86
CA GLY A 494 -7.70 -30.14 -3.07
C GLY A 494 -7.32 -29.95 -4.54
N ASP A 495 -6.02 -30.00 -4.85
CA ASP A 495 -5.46 -29.74 -6.18
C ASP A 495 -6.12 -30.55 -7.33
N GLU A 496 -6.63 -31.75 -7.06
CA GLU A 496 -7.32 -32.60 -8.05
C GLU A 496 -8.65 -32.01 -8.56
N HIS A 497 -9.24 -31.03 -7.85
CA HIS A 497 -10.49 -30.37 -8.25
C HIS A 497 -10.29 -29.39 -9.43
N TYR A 498 -9.07 -28.90 -9.64
CA TYR A 498 -8.75 -27.87 -10.65
C TYR A 498 -7.72 -28.37 -11.67
N PRO A 499 -7.75 -27.86 -12.92
CA PRO A 499 -6.81 -28.26 -13.95
C PRO A 499 -5.39 -27.73 -13.64
N VAL A 500 -4.37 -28.53 -13.98
CA VAL A 500 -2.95 -28.14 -13.86
C VAL A 500 -2.58 -26.95 -14.76
N ASN A 501 -3.29 -26.78 -15.89
CA ASN A 501 -3.14 -25.66 -16.82
C ASN A 501 -4.47 -24.90 -16.96
N LEU A 502 -4.50 -23.66 -16.49
CA LEU A 502 -5.67 -22.77 -16.55
C LEU A 502 -5.72 -21.91 -17.82
N TRP A 503 -4.57 -21.75 -18.49
CA TRP A 503 -4.38 -20.80 -19.57
C TRP A 503 -4.83 -21.34 -20.92
N VAL A 504 -5.64 -20.57 -21.65
CA VAL A 504 -6.23 -20.97 -22.95
C VAL A 504 -5.17 -21.07 -24.05
N ASN A 505 -4.59 -19.93 -24.44
CA ASN A 505 -3.73 -19.79 -25.62
C ASN A 505 -2.29 -19.44 -25.21
N GLN A 506 -1.61 -20.41 -24.62
CA GLN A 506 -0.14 -20.37 -24.54
C GLN A 506 0.49 -20.90 -25.83
N ASP A 507 0.24 -20.23 -26.95
CA ASP A 507 0.90 -20.49 -28.25
C ASP A 507 2.43 -20.32 -28.16
N PHE A 508 2.90 -19.67 -27.08
CA PHE A 508 4.31 -19.54 -26.73
C PHE A 508 4.93 -20.75 -25.99
N LYS A 509 4.18 -21.82 -25.70
CA LYS A 509 4.74 -23.08 -25.16
C LYS A 509 5.74 -23.71 -26.12
N ASP A 510 5.40 -23.78 -27.41
CA ASP A 510 6.18 -24.52 -28.41
C ASP A 510 7.31 -23.71 -29.05
N VAL A 511 7.25 -22.36 -28.97
CA VAL A 511 8.35 -21.47 -29.38
C VAL A 511 9.24 -21.01 -28.21
N GLY A 512 8.80 -21.21 -26.97
CA GLY A 512 9.54 -20.91 -25.75
C GLY A 512 9.58 -19.44 -25.35
N PHE A 513 9.93 -19.17 -24.09
CA PHE A 513 9.89 -17.83 -23.48
C PHE A 513 10.74 -16.77 -24.24
N HIS A 514 11.82 -17.19 -24.90
CA HIS A 514 12.68 -16.30 -25.69
C HIS A 514 12.06 -15.86 -27.04
N ALA A 515 10.93 -16.42 -27.45
CA ALA A 515 10.22 -16.06 -28.68
C ALA A 515 8.95 -15.19 -28.44
N ILE A 516 8.65 -14.84 -27.19
CA ILE A 516 7.57 -13.91 -26.87
C ILE A 516 7.97 -12.52 -27.39
N LYS A 517 7.18 -11.95 -28.33
CA LYS A 517 7.43 -10.61 -28.87
C LYS A 517 7.49 -9.55 -27.73
N PRO A 518 8.34 -8.52 -27.84
CA PRO A 518 8.38 -7.41 -26.87
C PRO A 518 7.00 -6.84 -26.59
N TYR A 519 6.74 -6.40 -25.35
CA TYR A 519 5.44 -5.89 -24.92
C TYR A 519 4.87 -4.82 -25.88
N LYS A 520 5.70 -3.89 -26.37
CA LYS A 520 5.31 -2.87 -27.35
C LYS A 520 4.80 -3.45 -28.69
N GLU A 521 5.34 -4.57 -29.16
CA GLU A 521 4.89 -5.27 -30.39
C GLU A 521 3.64 -6.13 -30.18
N ARG A 522 3.32 -6.50 -28.93
CA ARG A 522 2.09 -7.24 -28.57
C ARG A 522 0.93 -6.35 -28.17
N THR A 523 1.18 -5.07 -27.94
CA THR A 523 0.22 -4.12 -27.36
C THR A 523 -0.11 -2.97 -28.29
N CYS A 524 0.86 -2.48 -29.08
CA CYS A 524 0.67 -1.31 -29.94
C CYS A 524 0.40 -1.71 -31.39
N CYS A 525 -0.58 -1.07 -32.01
CA CYS A 525 -0.96 -1.38 -33.38
C CYS A 525 0.20 -1.15 -34.37
N GLY A 526 0.29 -1.97 -35.41
CA GLY A 526 1.22 -1.79 -36.53
C GLY A 526 2.71 -2.02 -36.23
N LEU A 527 3.10 -2.33 -35.00
CA LEU A 527 4.48 -2.72 -34.67
C LEU A 527 4.63 -4.25 -34.70
N GLY A 528 5.76 -4.75 -35.21
CA GLY A 528 6.04 -6.19 -35.28
C GLY A 528 5.19 -6.98 -36.30
N LYS A 529 4.49 -6.30 -37.23
CA LYS A 529 3.83 -6.91 -38.40
C LYS A 529 4.62 -6.61 -39.68
N GLU A 530 5.61 -7.44 -39.98
CA GLU A 530 6.01 -7.64 -41.37
C GLU A 530 5.21 -8.84 -41.93
N GLU A 531 4.71 -8.69 -43.16
CA GLU A 531 3.90 -9.63 -43.96
C GLU A 531 2.40 -9.84 -43.61
N ASP A 532 1.97 -10.09 -42.37
CA ASP A 532 0.57 -10.49 -42.08
C ASP A 532 -0.48 -9.34 -42.04
N ALA A 533 -1.01 -9.00 -43.23
CA ALA A 533 -1.96 -7.90 -43.45
C ALA A 533 -3.44 -8.34 -43.55
N GLU A 534 -4.00 -9.01 -42.52
CA GLU A 534 -5.41 -9.46 -42.54
C GLU A 534 -6.29 -8.90 -41.40
N PHE A 535 -5.80 -7.95 -40.59
CA PHE A 535 -6.65 -7.16 -39.68
C PHE A 535 -7.21 -5.92 -40.38
N GLY A 536 -8.47 -5.99 -40.82
CA GLY A 536 -9.13 -4.92 -41.56
C GLY A 536 -9.84 -3.91 -40.67
N GLY A 537 -9.27 -2.70 -40.51
CA GLY A 537 -9.97 -1.59 -39.86
C GLY A 537 -9.15 -0.30 -39.68
N GLY A 538 -9.71 0.84 -40.11
CA GLY A 538 -9.56 2.10 -39.37
C GLY A 538 -8.19 2.76 -39.21
N ALA A 539 -7.47 3.04 -40.29
CA ALA A 539 -6.61 4.24 -40.43
C ALA A 539 -5.69 4.66 -39.25
N GLY A 540 -4.93 3.73 -38.67
CA GLY A 540 -3.89 4.00 -37.68
C GLY A 540 -2.48 3.64 -38.17
N THR A 541 -1.97 4.27 -39.24
CA THR A 541 -0.58 4.04 -39.67
C THR A 541 0.39 4.66 -38.67
N CYS A 542 0.75 3.89 -37.64
CA CYS A 542 1.96 4.12 -36.89
C CYS A 542 3.10 4.29 -37.89
N GLY A 543 3.66 5.50 -37.95
CA GLY A 543 4.86 5.73 -38.73
C GLY A 543 5.87 4.68 -38.30
N ARG A 544 6.38 3.88 -39.24
CA ARG A 544 7.45 2.93 -38.97
C ARG A 544 8.46 3.69 -38.12
N LEU A 545 8.83 3.13 -36.97
CA LEU A 545 10.04 3.59 -36.30
C LEU A 545 11.17 3.30 -37.28
N GLU A 546 11.45 4.28 -38.14
CA GLU A 546 12.81 4.66 -38.44
C GLU A 546 13.45 4.71 -37.06
N ALA A 547 14.18 3.64 -36.75
CA ALA A 547 15.21 3.72 -35.74
C ALA A 547 15.97 4.98 -36.13
N ALA A 548 15.94 5.98 -35.24
CA ALA A 548 16.80 7.14 -35.37
C ALA A 548 18.21 6.57 -35.24
N GLY A 549 18.73 6.12 -36.37
CA GLY A 549 20.09 5.72 -36.59
C GLY A 549 20.88 6.99 -36.42
N ILE A 550 21.18 7.29 -35.16
CA ILE A 550 22.34 8.05 -34.75
C ILE A 550 23.48 7.29 -35.40
N SER A 551 23.80 7.67 -36.64
CA SER A 551 24.84 7.04 -37.45
C SER A 551 26.06 6.90 -36.55
N ASP A 552 26.83 5.81 -36.68
CA ASP A 552 28.05 5.66 -35.86
C ASP A 552 28.91 6.93 -35.94
N THR A 553 28.91 7.62 -37.09
CA THR A 553 29.48 8.97 -37.29
C THR A 553 29.00 10.00 -36.26
N VAL A 554 27.70 10.08 -35.97
CA VAL A 554 27.11 10.99 -34.97
C VAL A 554 27.43 10.53 -33.55
N VAL A 555 27.43 9.22 -33.25
CA VAL A 555 27.87 8.69 -31.95
C VAL A 555 29.35 9.06 -31.72
N TYR A 556 30.21 8.84 -32.71
CA TYR A 556 31.62 9.23 -32.68
C TYR A 556 31.82 10.74 -32.59
N VAL A 557 31.00 11.56 -33.26
CA VAL A 557 31.07 13.03 -33.15
C VAL A 557 30.65 13.51 -31.76
N VAL A 558 29.56 12.99 -31.19
CA VAL A 558 29.13 13.36 -29.82
C VAL A 558 30.16 12.90 -28.78
N ALA A 559 30.70 11.68 -28.92
CA ALA A 559 31.78 11.19 -28.06
C ALA A 559 33.07 12.02 -28.20
N ALA A 560 33.48 12.37 -29.43
CA ALA A 560 34.66 13.19 -29.68
C ALA A 560 34.50 14.62 -29.16
N VAL A 561 33.33 15.25 -29.35
CA VAL A 561 33.01 16.57 -28.79
C VAL A 561 32.99 16.51 -27.26
N GLY A 562 32.41 15.46 -26.66
CA GLY A 562 32.45 15.23 -25.21
C GLY A 562 33.89 15.13 -24.68
N VAL A 563 34.73 14.31 -25.32
CA VAL A 563 36.16 14.18 -24.97
C VAL A 563 36.91 15.51 -25.16
N VAL A 564 36.63 16.28 -26.21
CA VAL A 564 37.25 17.60 -26.43
C VAL A 564 36.81 18.61 -25.35
N VAL A 565 35.53 18.64 -24.96
CA VAL A 565 35.03 19.51 -23.88
C VAL A 565 35.64 19.10 -22.53
N VAL A 566 35.74 17.80 -22.23
CA VAL A 566 36.40 17.30 -21.01
C VAL A 566 37.89 17.65 -21.02
N CYS A 567 38.60 17.49 -22.13
CA CYS A 567 40.00 17.90 -22.27
C CYS A 567 40.18 19.42 -22.11
N ILE A 568 39.30 20.25 -22.68
CA ILE A 568 39.34 21.72 -22.55
C ILE A 568 39.05 22.17 -21.12
N THR A 569 38.08 21.56 -20.43
CA THR A 569 37.77 21.86 -19.02
C THR A 569 38.90 21.41 -18.09
N ILE A 570 39.46 20.22 -18.28
CA ILE A 570 40.66 19.76 -17.55
C ILE A 570 41.85 20.70 -17.81
N TYR A 571 42.10 21.10 -19.07
CA TYR A 571 43.16 22.06 -19.40
C TYR A 571 42.92 23.43 -18.76
N SER A 572 41.68 23.91 -18.72
CA SER A 572 41.28 25.15 -18.04
C SER A 572 41.45 25.08 -16.52
N LEU A 573 41.18 23.92 -15.92
CA LEU A 573 41.41 23.68 -14.49
C LEU A 573 42.91 23.58 -14.17
N MET A 574 43.70 22.90 -15.00
CA MET A 574 45.16 22.82 -14.86
C MET A 574 45.85 24.17 -15.09
N THR A 575 45.39 24.98 -16.04
CA THR A 575 45.93 26.34 -16.25
C THR A 575 45.51 27.30 -15.14
N ARG A 576 44.27 27.21 -14.64
CA ARG A 576 43.83 27.93 -13.42
C ARG A 576 44.63 27.53 -12.18
N SER A 577 44.94 26.25 -11.98
CA SER A 577 45.75 25.81 -10.82
C SER A 577 47.22 26.20 -10.95
N ARG A 578 47.81 26.14 -12.16
CA ARG A 578 49.15 26.68 -12.45
C ARG A 578 49.22 28.19 -12.26
N ARG A 579 48.15 28.92 -12.61
CA ARG A 579 48.03 30.36 -12.37
C ARG A 579 47.96 30.67 -10.87
N LYS A 580 47.06 30.03 -10.11
CA LYS A 580 47.00 30.17 -8.65
C LYS A 580 48.33 29.80 -7.96
N ARG A 581 49.06 28.78 -8.43
CA ARG A 581 50.40 28.46 -7.92
C ARG A 581 51.44 29.54 -8.23
N ARG A 582 51.40 30.19 -9.41
CA ARG A 582 52.26 31.33 -9.72
C ARG A 582 51.92 32.56 -8.87
N GLU A 583 50.64 32.83 -8.65
CA GLU A 583 50.16 33.93 -7.81
C GLU A 583 50.56 33.72 -6.33
N ALA A 584 50.43 32.50 -5.80
CA ALA A 584 50.89 32.15 -4.45
C ALA A 584 52.42 32.23 -4.29
N VAL A 585 53.20 31.79 -5.27
CA VAL A 585 54.67 31.91 -5.25
C VAL A 585 55.12 33.37 -5.36
N ALA A 586 54.38 34.24 -6.08
CA ALA A 586 54.66 35.67 -6.13
C ALA A 586 54.37 36.37 -4.79
N GLN A 587 53.35 35.94 -4.04
CA GLN A 587 53.02 36.50 -2.73
C GLN A 587 53.96 36.05 -1.59
N ALA A 588 54.67 34.93 -1.75
CA ALA A 588 55.65 34.45 -0.77
C ALA A 588 57.01 35.17 -0.82
N GLY A 589 57.20 36.15 -1.71
CA GLY A 589 58.50 36.80 -1.99
C GLY A 589 58.83 38.07 -1.21
N ALA A 590 57.96 38.55 -0.30
CA ALA A 590 58.13 39.84 0.38
C ALA A 590 58.29 39.68 1.91
N GLY A 591 59.49 39.96 2.43
CA GLY A 591 59.78 39.95 3.86
C GLY A 591 59.47 41.30 4.56
N PRO A 592 59.05 41.29 5.84
CA PRO A 592 58.65 42.51 6.58
C PRO A 592 59.80 43.17 7.38
N PRO A 593 59.84 44.52 7.50
CA PRO A 593 60.78 45.23 8.38
C PRO A 593 60.18 45.71 9.73
N GLN A 594 60.94 45.46 10.80
CA GLN A 594 61.11 46.19 12.09
C GLN A 594 59.95 46.96 12.80
N GLN A 595 59.48 46.37 13.90
CA GLN A 595 59.47 46.88 15.30
C GLN A 595 59.23 48.37 15.68
N GLN A 596 58.33 48.56 16.66
CA GLN A 596 58.52 49.27 17.97
C GLN A 596 57.41 48.77 18.96
N VAL A 597 57.67 48.22 20.17
CA VAL A 597 58.12 48.81 21.47
C VAL A 597 56.93 49.33 22.33
N GLN A 598 56.66 48.92 23.59
CA GLN A 598 57.34 47.94 24.46
C GLN A 598 56.43 47.00 25.35
N PRO A 599 55.83 47.37 26.52
CA PRO A 599 55.67 46.41 27.63
C PRO A 599 54.24 46.19 28.19
N GLY A 600 53.95 45.10 28.93
CA GLY A 600 54.83 43.97 29.30
C GLY A 600 54.19 42.97 30.31
N PHE A 601 55.05 42.31 31.09
CA PHE A 601 54.83 41.21 32.07
C PHE A 601 54.81 39.75 31.55
N TYR A 602 55.67 38.94 32.18
CA TYR A 602 55.95 37.49 32.04
C TYR A 602 56.66 37.04 33.35
N PRO A 603 56.61 35.77 33.78
CA PRO A 603 57.38 34.62 33.21
C PRO A 603 56.50 33.32 33.22
N SER A 604 56.87 32.02 33.26
CA SER A 604 58.03 31.07 33.11
C SER A 604 57.42 29.64 33.26
N THR A 605 57.91 28.47 32.84
CA THR A 605 59.01 27.88 32.01
C THR A 605 58.68 26.36 31.90
N SER A 606 59.19 25.48 31.02
CA SER A 606 60.13 25.53 29.87
C SER A 606 59.99 24.23 29.04
N ALA A 607 60.67 24.15 27.88
CA ALA A 607 60.85 22.93 27.05
C ALA A 607 62.30 22.39 27.22
N PRO A 608 62.89 21.46 26.39
CA PRO A 608 62.48 20.77 25.13
C PRO A 608 62.40 19.22 25.33
N ALA A 609 62.53 18.27 24.37
CA ALA A 609 62.98 18.21 22.97
C ALA A 609 62.44 16.97 22.18
N ALA A 610 62.96 16.73 20.96
CA ALA A 610 62.83 15.52 20.12
C ALA A 610 64.23 15.18 19.50
N PRO A 611 64.46 14.15 18.60
CA PRO A 611 63.94 14.17 17.21
C PRO A 611 63.80 12.82 16.39
N THR A 612 63.18 12.94 15.19
CA THR A 612 63.42 12.24 13.87
C THR A 612 63.10 10.75 13.56
N ASN A 613 62.09 10.57 12.68
CA ASN A 613 62.04 9.90 11.34
C ASN A 613 62.55 8.46 11.05
N VAL A 614 61.76 7.68 10.27
CA VAL A 614 62.04 7.25 8.85
C VAL A 614 60.82 6.51 8.19
N GLN A 615 60.85 6.33 6.86
CA GLN A 615 59.78 6.11 5.85
C GLN A 615 59.13 4.69 5.70
N MET A 616 58.00 4.65 4.95
CA MET A 616 57.55 3.59 3.99
C MET A 616 57.03 2.23 4.55
N SER A 617 56.19 1.41 3.87
CA SER A 617 55.52 1.48 2.54
C SER A 617 54.35 0.46 2.36
N HIS A 618 53.51 0.69 1.32
CA HIS A 618 52.71 -0.25 0.49
C HIS A 618 51.72 -1.33 1.04
N LEU A 619 50.47 -1.21 0.57
CA LEU A 619 49.56 -2.23 -0.03
C LEU A 619 49.02 -3.44 0.78
N ALA A 620 47.80 -3.85 0.40
CA ALA A 620 47.07 -5.03 0.90
C ALA A 620 47.35 -6.30 0.05
N PRO A 621 46.77 -7.47 0.41
CA PRO A 621 45.60 -7.92 -0.37
C PRO A 621 44.45 -8.57 0.46
N ALA A 622 43.39 -8.98 -0.25
CA ALA A 622 42.16 -9.60 0.24
C ALA A 622 42.26 -11.15 0.40
N PRO A 623 41.30 -11.82 1.09
CA PRO A 623 41.30 -13.27 1.26
C PRO A 623 40.72 -14.05 0.07
N THR A 624 41.04 -15.36 -0.01
CA THR A 624 40.58 -16.28 -1.05
C THR A 624 39.68 -17.39 -0.47
N VAL A 625 38.66 -17.76 -1.25
CA VAL A 625 37.67 -18.83 -1.02
C VAL A 625 38.30 -20.24 -1.03
N TYR A 626 37.74 -21.25 -0.34
CA TYR A 626 37.32 -22.54 -0.93
C TYR A 626 36.52 -23.48 0.02
N LEU A 627 35.86 -24.46 -0.62
CA LEU A 627 34.84 -25.41 -0.14
C LEU A 627 35.30 -26.45 0.88
N GLY A 628 34.33 -27.08 1.60
CA GLY A 628 34.52 -28.36 2.29
C GLY A 628 33.20 -28.92 2.88
N ALA A 629 32.88 -30.19 2.60
CA ALA A 629 31.69 -30.89 3.12
C ALA A 629 32.11 -32.01 4.10
N GLY A 630 31.22 -32.46 5.01
CA GLY A 630 31.53 -33.60 5.90
C GLY A 630 30.44 -33.93 6.92
N ALA A 631 29.73 -35.05 6.70
CA ALA A 631 28.57 -35.51 7.45
C ALA A 631 28.80 -36.00 8.89
N SER A 632 27.72 -35.95 9.68
CA SER A 632 27.27 -36.95 10.67
C SER A 632 28.13 -37.28 11.91
N GLN A 633 27.50 -37.16 13.09
CA GLN A 633 27.43 -38.31 14.00
C GLN A 633 26.16 -38.30 14.86
N THR A 634 25.73 -39.49 15.30
CA THR A 634 24.51 -39.73 16.07
C THR A 634 24.80 -39.95 17.55
N GLN A 635 23.89 -39.51 18.42
CA GLN A 635 23.52 -40.25 19.62
C GLN A 635 22.14 -39.82 20.10
N GLY A 636 21.36 -40.76 20.63
CA GLY A 636 20.04 -40.51 21.20
C GLY A 636 19.78 -41.43 22.37
N VAL A 637 18.96 -40.98 23.32
CA VAL A 637 18.47 -41.77 24.45
C VAL A 637 16.98 -41.47 24.61
N THR A 638 16.17 -42.51 24.78
CA THR A 638 14.73 -42.44 25.03
C THR A 638 14.37 -43.19 26.31
N TYR A 639 13.09 -43.10 26.70
CA TYR A 639 12.37 -43.66 27.86
C TYR A 639 12.21 -42.70 29.05
N VAL A 640 11.07 -42.62 29.77
CA VAL A 640 9.62 -42.92 29.58
C VAL A 640 8.94 -42.61 30.95
N PRO A 641 7.61 -42.36 31.08
CA PRO A 641 7.14 -41.36 32.06
C PRO A 641 6.26 -41.88 33.24
N ALA A 642 5.82 -40.92 34.06
CA ALA A 642 4.75 -40.99 35.07
C ALA A 642 5.11 -41.75 36.38
N PRO A 643 4.37 -41.58 37.51
CA PRO A 643 2.92 -41.78 37.62
C PRO A 643 2.14 -40.61 38.25
N ALA A 644 0.80 -40.77 38.33
CA ALA A 644 -0.11 -39.88 39.06
C ALA A 644 -0.63 -40.54 40.36
N VAL A 645 -1.05 -39.72 41.33
CA VAL A 645 -1.84 -40.11 42.53
C VAL A 645 -2.85 -38.99 42.81
N ALA A 646 -4.02 -39.32 43.35
CA ALA A 646 -5.13 -38.39 43.60
C ALA A 646 -5.63 -38.46 45.05
N SER A 647 -6.28 -37.39 45.55
CA SER A 647 -7.46 -37.47 46.43
C SER A 647 -8.02 -36.10 46.89
N ASP A 648 -9.33 -35.91 46.67
CA ASP A 648 -10.36 -35.41 47.60
C ASP A 648 -10.49 -33.96 48.14
N GLN A 649 -11.72 -33.45 47.88
CA GLN A 649 -12.66 -32.66 48.71
C GLN A 649 -12.55 -31.11 48.81
N PRO A 650 -13.69 -30.39 49.07
CA PRO A 650 -13.86 -29.00 48.63
C PRO A 650 -14.31 -27.97 49.70
N TYR A 651 -14.08 -26.69 49.40
CA TYR A 651 -14.79 -25.50 49.89
C TYR A 651 -14.76 -24.46 48.75
N GLY A 652 -15.72 -23.56 48.55
CA GLY A 652 -17.02 -23.34 49.20
C GLY A 652 -17.83 -22.31 48.39
N THR A 653 -19.16 -22.23 48.59
CA THR A 653 -20.07 -21.36 47.81
C THR A 653 -20.33 -20.00 48.47
N GLU A 654 -20.96 -19.09 47.68
CA GLU A 654 -21.55 -17.77 48.02
C GLU A 654 -20.67 -16.52 47.78
N PRO A 655 -21.28 -15.35 47.48
CA PRO A 655 -22.39 -15.17 46.53
C PRO A 655 -22.22 -13.97 45.57
N VAL A 656 -23.12 -13.85 44.59
CA VAL A 656 -23.17 -12.73 43.63
C VAL A 656 -23.53 -11.41 44.34
N VAL A 657 -22.75 -10.35 44.08
CA VAL A 657 -23.13 -8.96 44.38
C VAL A 657 -23.54 -8.27 43.08
N ALA A 658 -24.82 -7.95 42.94
CA ALA A 658 -25.33 -7.19 41.81
C ALA A 658 -25.06 -5.69 41.96
N VAL A 659 -24.46 -5.06 40.95
CA VAL A 659 -24.32 -3.60 40.83
C VAL A 659 -25.41 -3.09 39.88
N PRO A 660 -26.08 -1.94 40.14
CA PRO A 660 -27.24 -1.53 39.36
C PRO A 660 -26.90 -1.12 37.92
N VAL A 661 -27.74 -1.53 36.97
CA VAL A 661 -27.71 -1.04 35.59
C VAL A 661 -28.11 0.45 35.57
N ALA A 662 -27.22 1.31 35.09
CA ALA A 662 -27.56 2.70 34.80
C ALA A 662 -28.48 2.77 33.56
N GLN A 663 -29.58 3.52 33.67
CA GLN A 663 -30.53 3.67 32.57
C GLN A 663 -30.00 4.65 31.52
N MET A 664 -29.92 4.21 30.26
CA MET A 664 -29.71 5.12 29.12
C MET A 664 -30.95 6.02 28.92
N PRO A 665 -30.79 7.32 28.61
CA PRO A 665 -31.90 8.20 28.31
C PRO A 665 -32.48 7.98 26.90
N ASP A 666 -33.76 8.32 26.76
CA ASP A 666 -34.60 8.15 25.56
C ASP A 666 -34.15 9.05 24.38
N PRO A 667 -33.85 8.50 23.18
CA PRO A 667 -33.40 9.25 22.01
C PRO A 667 -34.58 9.90 21.23
N SER A 668 -35.42 10.69 21.91
CA SER A 668 -36.61 11.31 21.29
C SER A 668 -36.82 12.81 21.62
N GLN A 669 -35.75 13.61 21.65
CA GLN A 669 -35.86 15.08 21.61
C GLN A 669 -35.12 15.73 20.44
N THR A 670 -35.90 16.26 19.50
CA THR A 670 -35.46 17.13 18.41
C THR A 670 -34.95 18.48 18.95
N TYR A 671 -33.72 18.85 18.62
CA TYR A 671 -33.25 20.23 18.78
C TYR A 671 -33.38 21.02 17.47
N ALA A 672 -33.78 22.28 17.58
CA ALA A 672 -34.15 23.11 16.43
C ALA A 672 -32.93 23.71 15.71
N ALA A 673 -33.03 23.85 14.38
CA ALA A 673 -31.96 24.41 13.57
C ALA A 673 -31.70 25.91 13.84
N SER A 674 -30.45 26.25 14.13
CA SER A 674 -29.94 27.63 14.13
C SER A 674 -29.44 28.04 12.74
N ALA A 675 -29.78 29.25 12.29
CA ALA A 675 -29.48 29.73 10.94
C ALA A 675 -27.97 29.96 10.68
N PRO A 676 -27.48 29.80 9.43
CA PRO A 676 -26.08 29.97 9.09
C PRO A 676 -25.62 31.44 9.16
N MET A 677 -24.42 31.65 9.69
CA MET A 677 -23.76 32.96 9.77
C MET A 677 -22.78 33.11 8.59
N LYS A 678 -22.63 34.34 8.06
CA LYS A 678 -21.77 34.59 6.89
C LYS A 678 -20.28 34.55 7.25
N PRO A 679 -19.39 34.06 6.37
CA PRO A 679 -17.96 34.28 6.49
C PRO A 679 -17.59 35.72 6.07
N GLU A 680 -16.70 36.35 6.84
CA GLU A 680 -15.91 37.50 6.38
C GLU A 680 -14.46 37.04 6.15
N TYR A 681 -13.89 37.45 5.01
CA TYR A 681 -12.51 37.17 4.63
C TYR A 681 -11.55 38.22 5.20
N GLN A 682 -10.41 37.78 5.75
CA GLN A 682 -9.14 38.49 5.68
C GLN A 682 -7.96 37.51 5.79
#